data_AF-A0A923FZZ5-F1
#
_entry.id   AF-A0A923FZZ5-F1
#
_cell.length_a   1.000
_cell.length_b   1.000
_cell.length_c   1.000
_cell.angle_alpha   90.00
_cell.angle_beta   90.00
_cell.angle_gamma   90.00
#
_symmetry.space_group_name_H-M   'P 1'
#
loop_
_entity.id
_entity.type
_entity.pdbx_description
1 polymer ?
#
loop_
_entity_poly.entity_id
_entity_poly.type
_entity_poly.pdbx_seq_one_letter_code
_entity_poly.pdbx_strand_id
1 'polypeptide(L)'
;MNATTRENGGLRQRDIDALARAEHADPFAVLGPHPDGAGGVFVRAFLPNALNAKVLARDDGRVLADMHQGSLPGLFTAHLDQAQPYQLQVAWAGGEQVTEDPYSFGPQLGEMDMYLFAEGNHRDLSGRFGAQPTQVDGIDGVLFSVWAPNAKRVSVVGDFNNWDGRRHPMRLRHNAGVWELFVPRLGVGEAYKYEVLGREGVLPLKADPLARATELPPSTASKVAGPLAHEWRDQQWMEQRAQRHAYNAPLSIYELHVGSWRCELDDGGEVARFYNWRELAERLVPYVQELGFTHIEMLPIMEHPFGGSWGYQPLSLFAPTSRYGSAEDFAAFIDACHQGGIGVILDWVPAHFPTDEHGLARFDGTALYEYDNPLEGFHQDWNTLIYNLGRNEVRGFMLASALHWLKHFHIDGLRVDAVASMLYRDYSRKAGEWVPNRHGGRENLEAIDFLRHLNGIVSHEAPGALIIAEESTAWPGVSQPTQQGGLGFAYKWNMGWMHDTLHYIQNDPVHRAHHHNEMSFGLIYAYSEHFILPISHDEVVHGKHSLIDKMPGDRWQKFANLRAYLTFMWTHPGKKLLFMGCEFGQWREWNHDHQLDWYLLQYSEHKGVQQLVSDLNRLYRQLPALHEQDCLPQGFQWLIGDDAHNSVFAWLRWSSTGEPLLVVANFTPVPREGYRIGVPFGERWEELLNSDAQMYAGSNVGNLGAVASEDLPSHGQPLSLALNLPPLGVLVMKPA
;
A
#
# COMPACT_ATOMS: atom_id res chain seq x y z
N MET A 1 45.19 -37.51 -10.52
CA MET A 1 45.11 -36.89 -9.17
C MET A 1 46.43 -37.11 -8.45
N ASN A 2 47.05 -36.06 -7.91
CA ASN A 2 48.22 -36.22 -7.03
C ASN A 2 47.79 -36.74 -5.66
N ALA A 3 48.72 -37.31 -4.88
CA ALA A 3 48.44 -37.93 -3.57
C ALA A 3 47.67 -36.98 -2.62
N THR A 4 48.06 -35.70 -2.58
CA THR A 4 47.42 -34.65 -1.77
C THR A 4 45.96 -34.39 -2.15
N THR A 5 45.59 -34.59 -3.42
CA THR A 5 44.20 -34.44 -3.89
C THR A 5 43.33 -35.63 -3.47
N ARG A 6 43.93 -36.83 -3.30
CA ARG A 6 43.23 -38.01 -2.81
C ARG A 6 42.98 -37.94 -1.29
N GLU A 7 43.95 -37.44 -0.52
CA GLU A 7 43.80 -37.23 0.93
C GLU A 7 42.72 -36.18 1.26
N ASN A 8 42.53 -35.18 0.40
CA ASN A 8 41.50 -34.14 0.54
C ASN A 8 40.16 -34.52 -0.12
N GLY A 9 39.87 -35.81 -0.31
CA GLY A 9 38.59 -36.25 -0.87
C GLY A 9 38.32 -35.79 -2.31
N GLY A 10 39.36 -35.50 -3.09
CA GLY A 10 39.26 -34.98 -4.45
C GLY A 10 39.27 -33.46 -4.59
N LEU A 11 39.28 -32.69 -3.48
CA LEU A 11 39.26 -31.23 -3.51
C LEU A 11 40.63 -30.62 -3.77
N ARG A 12 40.64 -29.47 -4.47
CA ARG A 12 41.86 -28.66 -4.64
C ARG A 12 42.03 -27.77 -3.42
N GLN A 13 43.29 -27.46 -3.06
CA GLN A 13 43.59 -26.59 -1.92
C GLN A 13 42.87 -25.24 -1.99
N ARG A 14 42.77 -24.65 -3.19
CA ARG A 14 42.06 -23.38 -3.41
C ARG A 14 40.58 -23.42 -2.99
N ASP A 15 39.94 -24.57 -3.17
CA ASP A 15 38.52 -24.75 -2.89
C ASP A 15 38.33 -24.91 -1.36
N ILE A 16 39.27 -25.61 -0.69
CA ILE A 16 39.35 -25.70 0.78
C ILE A 16 39.59 -24.32 1.40
N ASP A 17 40.56 -23.55 0.88
CA ASP A 17 40.86 -22.21 1.38
C ASP A 17 39.67 -21.26 1.22
N ALA A 18 38.94 -21.37 0.10
CA ALA A 18 37.73 -20.58 -0.14
C ALA A 18 36.59 -20.96 0.81
N LEU A 19 36.39 -22.25 1.12
CA LEU A 19 35.44 -22.68 2.15
C LEU A 19 35.85 -22.17 3.54
N ALA A 20 37.14 -22.26 3.87
CA ALA A 20 37.68 -21.80 5.15
C ALA A 20 37.45 -20.29 5.38
N ARG A 21 37.56 -19.49 4.31
CA ARG A 21 37.31 -18.05 4.34
C ARG A 21 35.84 -17.64 4.15
N ALA A 22 34.93 -18.60 3.96
CA ALA A 22 33.53 -18.33 3.60
C ALA A 22 33.38 -17.52 2.30
N GLU A 23 34.18 -17.85 1.28
CA GLU A 23 34.25 -17.13 -0.01
C GLU A 23 33.92 -18.02 -1.21
N HIS A 24 33.55 -19.28 -1.00
CA HIS A 24 33.30 -20.21 -2.10
C HIS A 24 32.03 -19.82 -2.88
N ALA A 25 32.20 -19.44 -4.15
CA ALA A 25 31.11 -18.92 -5.00
C ALA A 25 30.17 -20.00 -5.57
N ASP A 26 30.62 -21.25 -5.63
CA ASP A 26 29.81 -22.40 -6.09
C ASP A 26 29.91 -23.58 -5.12
N PRO A 27 29.21 -23.54 -3.97
CA PRO A 27 29.27 -24.59 -2.97
C PRO A 27 28.90 -25.97 -3.51
N PHE A 28 27.99 -26.06 -4.49
CA PHE A 28 27.53 -27.32 -5.08
C PHE A 28 28.60 -27.99 -5.94
N ALA A 29 29.61 -27.26 -6.42
CA ALA A 29 30.76 -27.85 -7.10
C ALA A 29 31.69 -28.63 -6.16
N VAL A 30 31.53 -28.52 -4.83
CA VAL A 30 32.44 -29.13 -3.85
C VAL A 30 31.73 -29.89 -2.73
N LEU A 31 30.58 -29.41 -2.25
CA LEU A 31 29.74 -30.03 -1.23
C LEU A 31 28.69 -30.96 -1.87
N GLY A 32 28.12 -31.86 -1.08
CA GLY A 32 27.16 -32.84 -1.55
C GLY A 32 27.82 -34.09 -2.16
N PRO A 33 27.06 -34.88 -2.94
CA PRO A 33 27.55 -36.08 -3.60
C PRO A 33 28.25 -35.74 -4.94
N HIS A 34 29.47 -36.22 -5.12
CA HIS A 34 30.27 -36.05 -6.34
C HIS A 34 30.71 -37.41 -6.90
N PRO A 35 30.57 -37.69 -8.20
CA PRO A 35 30.96 -38.97 -8.77
C PRO A 35 32.48 -39.19 -8.65
N ASP A 36 32.88 -40.41 -8.30
CA ASP A 36 34.29 -40.82 -8.25
C ASP A 36 34.87 -41.23 -9.62
N GLY A 37 34.00 -41.34 -10.64
CA GLY A 37 34.33 -41.79 -12.00
C GLY A 37 34.36 -43.30 -12.19
N ALA A 38 34.09 -44.09 -11.15
CA ALA A 38 34.08 -45.56 -11.13
C ALA A 38 32.73 -46.15 -10.67
N GLY A 39 31.70 -45.32 -10.47
CA GLY A 39 30.34 -45.73 -10.08
C GLY A 39 29.99 -45.45 -8.61
N GLY A 40 30.98 -45.05 -7.81
CA GLY A 40 30.81 -44.56 -6.45
C GLY A 40 30.70 -43.04 -6.38
N VAL A 41 30.58 -42.53 -5.15
CA VAL A 41 30.45 -41.10 -4.87
C VAL A 41 31.27 -40.68 -3.66
N PHE A 42 31.87 -39.48 -3.73
CA PHE A 42 32.36 -38.75 -2.57
C PHE A 42 31.25 -37.86 -2.02
N VAL A 43 30.88 -38.06 -0.77
CA VAL A 43 29.97 -37.18 -0.03
C VAL A 43 30.81 -36.20 0.78
N ARG A 44 30.61 -34.90 0.57
CA ARG A 44 31.36 -33.85 1.28
C ARG A 44 30.41 -32.88 1.98
N ALA A 45 30.60 -32.67 3.27
CA ALA A 45 29.79 -31.76 4.08
C ALA A 45 30.68 -30.78 4.83
N PHE A 46 30.36 -29.48 4.77
CA PHE A 46 31.03 -28.46 5.58
C PHE A 46 30.15 -28.08 6.77
N LEU A 47 30.51 -28.62 7.93
CA LEU A 47 29.78 -28.59 9.18
C LEU A 47 30.69 -27.98 10.27
N PRO A 48 30.97 -26.67 10.22
CA PRO A 48 31.81 -26.01 11.21
C PRO A 48 31.25 -26.24 12.63
N ASN A 49 32.14 -26.56 13.56
CA ASN A 49 31.84 -26.91 14.97
C ASN A 49 31.17 -28.29 15.20
N ALA A 50 30.97 -29.12 14.16
CA ALA A 50 30.58 -30.52 14.37
C ALA A 50 31.76 -31.32 14.94
N LEU A 51 31.45 -32.27 15.84
CA LEU A 51 32.42 -33.16 16.48
C LEU A 51 32.78 -34.35 15.57
N ASN A 52 31.79 -34.91 14.89
CA ASN A 52 31.92 -35.94 13.86
C ASN A 52 30.65 -36.00 13.01
N ALA A 53 30.73 -36.69 11.87
CA ALA A 53 29.59 -36.92 10.98
C ALA A 53 29.65 -38.33 10.37
N LYS A 54 28.49 -38.87 10.03
CA LYS A 54 28.32 -40.15 9.33
C LYS A 54 27.33 -40.01 8.19
N VAL A 55 27.46 -40.89 7.20
CA VAL A 55 26.49 -41.05 6.12
C VAL A 55 25.61 -42.25 6.45
N LEU A 56 24.29 -42.04 6.50
CA LEU A 56 23.28 -43.06 6.73
C LEU A 56 22.50 -43.34 5.44
N ALA A 57 22.05 -44.58 5.23
CA ALA A 57 21.12 -44.89 4.16
C ALA A 57 19.74 -44.29 4.48
N ARG A 58 19.13 -43.63 3.49
CA ARG A 58 17.87 -42.88 3.72
C ARG A 58 16.66 -43.80 3.98
N ASP A 59 16.70 -45.04 3.54
CA ASP A 59 15.60 -46.01 3.61
C ASP A 59 15.51 -46.74 4.96
N ASP A 60 16.63 -47.22 5.47
CA ASP A 60 16.69 -48.06 6.68
C ASP A 60 17.55 -47.47 7.82
N GLY A 61 18.20 -46.32 7.60
CA GLY A 61 19.03 -45.63 8.58
C GLY A 61 20.36 -46.33 8.88
N ARG A 62 20.75 -47.37 8.13
CA ARG A 62 22.03 -48.06 8.35
C ARG A 62 23.20 -47.11 8.08
N VAL A 63 24.26 -47.22 8.88
CA VAL A 63 25.50 -46.49 8.64
C VAL A 63 26.14 -47.01 7.35
N LEU A 64 26.28 -46.13 6.36
CA LEU A 64 26.95 -46.43 5.09
C LEU A 64 28.46 -46.16 5.19
N ALA A 65 28.85 -45.06 5.85
CA ALA A 65 30.24 -44.70 6.09
C ALA A 65 30.39 -43.71 7.24
N ASP A 66 31.46 -43.82 8.02
CA ASP A 66 31.93 -42.72 8.88
C ASP A 66 32.58 -41.64 7.99
N MET A 67 32.32 -40.36 8.27
CA MET A 67 32.97 -39.28 7.53
C MET A 67 34.29 -38.89 8.20
N HIS A 68 35.34 -38.78 7.39
CA HIS A 68 36.65 -38.34 7.83
C HIS A 68 36.77 -36.83 7.73
N GLN A 69 37.21 -36.20 8.82
CA GLN A 69 37.49 -34.78 8.84
C GLN A 69 38.85 -34.51 8.17
N GLY A 70 38.85 -33.61 7.18
CA GLY A 70 40.06 -33.21 6.46
C GLY A 70 40.91 -32.18 7.22
N SER A 71 41.81 -31.52 6.48
CA SER A 71 42.71 -30.48 7.00
C SER A 71 42.00 -29.20 7.44
N LEU A 72 40.80 -28.94 6.90
CA LEU A 72 39.93 -27.84 7.31
C LEU A 72 38.97 -28.32 8.41
N PRO A 73 39.02 -27.73 9.62
CA PRO A 73 38.05 -28.05 10.66
C PRO A 73 36.59 -27.88 10.20
N GLY A 74 35.76 -28.89 10.42
CA GLY A 74 34.37 -28.92 9.95
C GLY A 74 34.16 -29.45 8.53
N LEU A 75 35.20 -29.67 7.72
CA LEU A 75 35.05 -30.30 6.41
C LEU A 75 35.16 -31.82 6.53
N PHE A 76 34.05 -32.51 6.30
CA PHE A 76 33.93 -33.96 6.40
C PHE A 76 33.79 -34.57 5.00
N THR A 77 34.43 -35.72 4.76
CA THR A 77 34.31 -36.49 3.51
C THR A 77 34.11 -37.97 3.80
N ALA A 78 33.20 -38.61 3.06
CA ALA A 78 33.06 -40.05 2.98
C ALA A 78 33.06 -40.50 1.51
N HIS A 79 33.49 -41.73 1.25
CA HIS A 79 33.36 -42.38 -0.05
C HIS A 79 32.38 -43.54 0.06
N LEU A 80 31.45 -43.62 -0.89
CA LEU A 80 30.49 -44.70 -1.02
C LEU A 80 30.77 -45.43 -2.34
N ASP A 81 30.89 -46.76 -2.29
CA ASP A 81 31.15 -47.58 -3.48
C ASP A 81 30.00 -47.53 -4.50
N GLN A 82 28.79 -47.17 -4.07
CA GLN A 82 27.61 -47.04 -4.91
C GLN A 82 26.85 -45.76 -4.58
N ALA A 83 26.47 -45.03 -5.62
CA ALA A 83 25.58 -43.88 -5.49
C ALA A 83 24.19 -44.34 -4.98
N GLN A 84 23.76 -43.82 -3.83
CA GLN A 84 22.44 -44.08 -3.26
C GLN A 84 21.97 -42.89 -2.43
N PRO A 85 20.64 -42.71 -2.23
CA PRO A 85 20.10 -41.68 -1.34
C PRO A 85 20.60 -41.86 0.10
N TYR A 86 20.97 -40.76 0.75
CA TYR A 86 21.57 -40.77 2.08
C TYR A 86 21.07 -39.62 2.96
N GLN A 87 21.39 -39.71 4.24
CA GLN A 87 21.27 -38.64 5.24
C GLN A 87 22.62 -38.45 5.95
N LEU A 88 22.81 -37.28 6.52
CA LEU A 88 23.93 -36.96 7.40
C LEU A 88 23.48 -37.12 8.85
N GLN A 89 24.19 -37.93 9.62
CA GLN A 89 24.13 -37.93 11.08
C GLN A 89 25.28 -37.08 11.60
N VAL A 90 24.97 -35.96 12.25
CA VAL A 90 25.94 -34.96 12.69
C VAL A 90 25.91 -34.86 14.20
N ALA A 91 27.06 -35.08 14.84
CA ALA A 91 27.22 -34.89 16.28
C ALA A 91 27.70 -33.47 16.57
N TRP A 92 26.89 -32.69 17.26
CA TRP A 92 27.23 -31.37 17.79
C TRP A 92 27.54 -31.46 19.29
N ALA A 93 28.18 -30.44 19.85
CA ALA A 93 28.40 -30.37 21.30
C ALA A 93 27.07 -30.40 22.11
N GLY A 94 25.98 -29.92 21.52
CA GLY A 94 24.65 -29.85 22.15
C GLY A 94 23.70 -31.00 21.83
N GLY A 95 24.08 -31.96 20.98
CA GLY A 95 23.20 -33.06 20.58
C GLY A 95 23.52 -33.62 19.20
N GLU A 96 22.75 -34.62 18.78
CA GLU A 96 22.87 -35.25 17.46
C GLU A 96 21.73 -34.80 16.55
N GLN A 97 22.03 -34.60 15.26
CA GLN A 97 21.08 -34.24 14.22
C GLN A 97 21.17 -35.23 13.07
N VAL A 98 20.04 -35.80 12.64
CA VAL A 98 19.94 -36.56 11.39
C VAL A 98 19.12 -35.75 10.40
N THR A 99 19.70 -35.43 9.23
CA THR A 99 19.06 -34.62 8.21
C THR A 99 19.58 -34.96 6.82
N GLU A 100 18.81 -34.69 5.78
CA GLU A 100 19.27 -34.70 4.40
C GLU A 100 20.35 -33.64 4.18
N ASP A 101 21.28 -33.90 3.27
CA ASP A 101 22.29 -32.92 2.87
C ASP A 101 21.66 -31.86 1.94
N PRO A 102 21.64 -30.56 2.31
CA PRO A 102 21.14 -29.49 1.45
C PRO A 102 21.79 -29.45 0.05
N TYR A 103 23.04 -29.91 -0.06
CA TYR A 103 23.81 -29.94 -1.31
C TYR A 103 23.60 -31.20 -2.14
N SER A 104 22.75 -32.12 -1.69
CA SER A 104 22.29 -33.27 -2.47
C SER A 104 21.14 -32.95 -3.43
N PHE A 105 20.46 -31.82 -3.24
CA PHE A 105 19.32 -31.40 -4.04
C PHE A 105 19.73 -30.57 -5.28
N GLY A 106 19.13 -30.88 -6.43
CA GLY A 106 19.36 -30.13 -7.67
C GLY A 106 18.78 -28.71 -7.66
N PRO A 107 18.86 -27.99 -8.80
CA PRO A 107 18.10 -26.75 -9.01
C PRO A 107 16.60 -26.93 -8.83
N GLN A 108 15.98 -26.02 -8.07
CA GLN A 108 14.55 -26.11 -7.72
C GLN A 108 13.71 -25.07 -8.46
N LEU A 109 14.26 -23.87 -8.73
CA LEU A 109 13.56 -22.88 -9.55
C LEU A 109 13.63 -23.26 -11.04
N GLY A 110 12.49 -23.19 -11.72
CA GLY A 110 12.38 -23.54 -13.13
C GLY A 110 13.04 -22.52 -14.06
N GLU A 111 13.47 -22.96 -15.24
CA GLU A 111 14.08 -22.08 -16.25
C GLU A 111 13.12 -20.98 -16.75
N MET A 112 11.81 -21.26 -16.78
CA MET A 112 10.80 -20.26 -17.14
C MET A 112 10.69 -19.16 -16.08
N ASP A 113 10.74 -19.51 -14.79
CA ASP A 113 10.68 -18.53 -13.71
C ASP A 113 11.90 -17.60 -13.77
N MET A 114 13.09 -18.16 -14.02
CA MET A 114 14.33 -17.38 -14.22
C MET A 114 14.23 -16.44 -15.42
N TYR A 115 13.71 -16.92 -16.55
CA TYR A 115 13.53 -16.11 -17.75
C TYR A 115 12.55 -14.95 -17.51
N LEU A 116 11.37 -15.24 -16.95
CA LEU A 116 10.36 -14.22 -16.67
C LEU A 116 10.84 -13.20 -15.63
N PHE A 117 11.64 -13.63 -14.64
CA PHE A 117 12.27 -12.74 -13.67
C PHE A 117 13.24 -11.77 -14.35
N ALA A 118 14.17 -12.29 -15.17
CA ALA A 118 15.17 -11.47 -15.87
C ALA A 118 14.55 -10.47 -16.86
N GLU A 119 13.42 -10.82 -17.47
CA GLU A 119 12.65 -9.92 -18.36
C GLU A 119 11.75 -8.92 -17.60
N GLY A 120 11.62 -9.06 -16.27
CA GLY A 120 10.76 -8.20 -15.45
C GLY A 120 9.26 -8.46 -15.66
N ASN A 121 8.90 -9.69 -16.06
CA ASN A 121 7.54 -10.10 -16.44
C ASN A 121 6.95 -11.19 -15.54
N HIS A 122 7.66 -11.64 -14.51
CA HIS A 122 7.14 -12.62 -13.57
C HIS A 122 6.08 -11.97 -12.65
N ARG A 123 4.81 -12.37 -12.80
CA ARG A 123 3.66 -11.72 -12.14
C ARG A 123 3.40 -12.17 -10.71
N ASP A 124 3.92 -13.32 -10.29
CA ASP A 124 3.72 -13.88 -8.95
C ASP A 124 5.05 -14.19 -8.26
N LEU A 125 5.87 -13.16 -8.02
CA LEU A 125 7.17 -13.35 -7.37
C LEU A 125 7.04 -13.92 -5.95
N SER A 126 6.11 -13.39 -5.16
CA SER A 126 5.88 -13.85 -3.78
C SER A 126 5.44 -15.31 -3.66
N GLY A 127 4.85 -15.89 -4.72
CA GLY A 127 4.44 -17.29 -4.74
C GLY A 127 5.54 -18.26 -5.17
N ARG A 128 6.68 -17.76 -5.68
CA ARG A 128 7.74 -18.58 -6.29
C ARG A 128 9.15 -18.31 -5.76
N PHE A 129 9.45 -17.07 -5.37
CA PHE A 129 10.75 -16.61 -4.90
C PHE A 129 10.71 -16.21 -3.41
N GLY A 130 11.84 -15.81 -2.83
CA GLY A 130 11.97 -15.61 -1.38
C GLY A 130 12.06 -16.94 -0.64
N ALA A 131 11.44 -17.05 0.54
CA ALA A 131 11.34 -18.32 1.28
C ALA A 131 10.01 -19.04 1.03
N GLN A 132 10.08 -20.20 0.37
CA GLN A 132 8.93 -21.02 0.01
C GLN A 132 8.97 -22.38 0.73
N PRO A 133 8.07 -22.63 1.70
CA PRO A 133 7.82 -23.97 2.19
C PRO A 133 7.39 -24.87 1.04
N THR A 134 8.13 -25.95 0.81
CA THR A 134 7.90 -26.86 -0.31
C THR A 134 8.41 -28.26 0.02
N GLN A 135 8.03 -29.22 -0.82
CA GLN A 135 8.49 -30.60 -0.72
C GLN A 135 9.36 -30.94 -1.93
N VAL A 136 10.57 -31.43 -1.67
CA VAL A 136 11.52 -31.89 -2.70
C VAL A 136 11.87 -33.35 -2.42
N ASP A 137 11.67 -34.24 -3.40
CA ASP A 137 11.88 -35.68 -3.26
C ASP A 137 11.20 -36.29 -2.02
N GLY A 138 10.00 -35.82 -1.69
CA GLY A 138 9.22 -36.27 -0.52
C GLY A 138 9.73 -35.75 0.83
N ILE A 139 10.65 -34.77 0.84
CA ILE A 139 11.17 -34.12 2.05
C ILE A 139 10.64 -32.71 2.13
N ASP A 140 9.95 -32.40 3.22
CA ASP A 140 9.51 -31.04 3.52
C ASP A 140 10.71 -30.17 3.90
N GLY A 141 10.71 -28.92 3.48
CA GLY A 141 11.73 -27.95 3.81
C GLY A 141 11.37 -26.57 3.25
N VAL A 142 12.37 -25.70 3.17
CA VAL A 142 12.20 -24.34 2.65
C VAL A 142 13.18 -24.11 1.50
N LEU A 143 12.63 -23.73 0.34
CA LEU A 143 13.41 -23.20 -0.76
C LEU A 143 13.61 -21.69 -0.54
N PHE A 144 14.85 -21.28 -0.32
CA PHE A 144 15.24 -19.88 -0.27
C PHE A 144 15.71 -19.42 -1.64
N SER A 145 15.37 -18.19 -2.01
CA SER A 145 15.88 -17.54 -3.20
C SER A 145 15.97 -16.03 -3.09
N VAL A 146 17.03 -15.45 -3.62
CA VAL A 146 17.26 -14.00 -3.54
C VAL A 146 18.09 -13.48 -4.72
N TRP A 147 17.70 -12.34 -5.27
CA TRP A 147 18.43 -11.69 -6.36
C TRP A 147 19.58 -10.84 -5.81
N ALA A 148 20.81 -11.22 -6.16
CA ALA A 148 22.04 -10.55 -5.75
C ALA A 148 23.16 -10.83 -6.77
N PRO A 149 23.02 -10.34 -8.01
CA PRO A 149 23.86 -10.75 -9.14
C PRO A 149 25.34 -10.41 -8.96
N ASN A 150 25.68 -9.37 -8.20
CA ASN A 150 27.06 -8.92 -8.01
C ASN A 150 27.72 -9.49 -6.73
N ALA A 151 26.98 -10.25 -5.92
CA ALA A 151 27.52 -10.90 -4.74
C ALA A 151 28.54 -11.97 -5.12
N LYS A 152 29.58 -12.14 -4.29
CA LYS A 152 30.55 -13.24 -4.40
C LYS A 152 30.01 -14.52 -3.79
N ARG A 153 29.18 -14.40 -2.76
CA ARG A 153 28.47 -15.48 -2.07
C ARG A 153 27.23 -14.91 -1.41
N VAL A 154 26.16 -15.70 -1.38
CA VAL A 154 25.03 -15.50 -0.47
C VAL A 154 24.85 -16.73 0.40
N SER A 155 24.43 -16.54 1.65
CA SER A 155 24.06 -17.62 2.56
C SER A 155 22.78 -17.28 3.29
N VAL A 156 21.93 -18.28 3.52
CA VAL A 156 20.78 -18.12 4.40
C VAL A 156 21.22 -18.35 5.83
N VAL A 157 20.89 -17.42 6.72
CA VAL A 157 21.24 -17.46 8.14
C VAL A 157 19.99 -17.31 9.00
N GLY A 158 19.97 -17.98 10.13
CA GLY A 158 18.85 -17.96 11.07
C GLY A 158 19.15 -18.82 12.30
N ASP A 159 18.15 -18.99 13.16
CA ASP A 159 18.32 -19.77 14.40
C ASP A 159 18.75 -21.22 14.11
N PHE A 160 18.20 -21.84 13.07
CA PHE A 160 18.52 -23.19 12.62
C PHE A 160 20.01 -23.44 12.29
N ASN A 161 20.79 -22.37 12.10
CA ASN A 161 22.23 -22.46 11.87
C ASN A 161 23.09 -21.56 12.75
N ASN A 162 22.52 -21.06 13.86
CA ASN A 162 23.16 -20.12 14.78
C ASN A 162 23.67 -18.84 14.10
N TRP A 163 22.97 -18.39 13.07
CA TRP A 163 23.33 -17.20 12.29
C TRP A 163 24.73 -17.26 11.64
N ASP A 164 25.25 -18.47 11.36
CA ASP A 164 26.58 -18.69 10.79
C ASP A 164 26.52 -18.89 9.27
N GLY A 165 26.88 -17.86 8.51
CA GLY A 165 26.84 -17.86 7.05
C GLY A 165 27.78 -18.85 6.36
N ARG A 166 28.65 -19.55 7.10
CA ARG A 166 29.46 -20.65 6.54
C ARG A 166 28.66 -21.93 6.31
N ARG A 167 27.52 -22.09 6.98
CA ARG A 167 26.80 -23.37 7.07
C ARG A 167 25.84 -23.63 5.91
N HIS A 168 25.22 -22.58 5.37
CA HIS A 168 24.23 -22.70 4.30
C HIS A 168 24.49 -21.73 3.13
N PRO A 169 25.67 -21.75 2.49
CA PRO A 169 25.90 -21.01 1.26
C PRO A 169 25.05 -21.53 0.08
N MET A 170 24.52 -20.57 -0.68
CA MET A 170 23.54 -20.79 -1.75
C MET A 170 24.21 -20.98 -3.11
N ARG A 171 23.48 -21.51 -4.09
CA ARG A 171 23.93 -21.62 -5.50
C ARG A 171 23.47 -20.41 -6.30
N LEU A 172 24.36 -19.86 -7.13
CA LEU A 172 24.00 -18.83 -8.10
C LEU A 172 23.43 -19.43 -9.40
N ARG A 173 22.24 -18.98 -9.78
CA ARG A 173 21.63 -19.18 -11.11
C ARG A 173 22.08 -18.04 -12.03
N HIS A 174 23.16 -18.28 -12.77
CA HIS A 174 23.86 -17.25 -13.55
C HIS A 174 23.01 -16.54 -14.60
N ASN A 175 22.00 -17.19 -15.18
CA ASN A 175 21.12 -16.61 -16.19
C ASN A 175 20.25 -15.47 -15.67
N ALA A 176 19.93 -15.45 -14.36
CA ALA A 176 19.06 -14.46 -13.74
C ALA A 176 19.71 -13.70 -12.56
N GLY A 177 20.90 -14.11 -12.11
CA GLY A 177 21.55 -13.49 -10.95
C GLY A 177 20.88 -13.84 -9.61
N VAL A 178 20.12 -14.93 -9.57
CA VAL A 178 19.35 -15.36 -8.40
C VAL A 178 20.10 -16.46 -7.66
N TRP A 179 20.26 -16.31 -6.36
CA TRP A 179 20.81 -17.34 -5.49
C TRP A 179 19.68 -18.22 -4.97
N GLU A 180 19.87 -19.54 -4.89
CA GLU A 180 18.88 -20.47 -4.33
C GLU A 180 19.52 -21.53 -3.41
N LEU A 181 18.76 -22.02 -2.43
CA LEU A 181 19.10 -23.19 -1.63
C LEU A 181 17.83 -23.81 -1.03
N PHE A 182 17.69 -25.12 -1.15
CA PHE A 182 16.69 -25.87 -0.39
C PHE A 182 17.29 -26.35 0.93
N VAL A 183 16.67 -25.95 2.05
CA VAL A 183 17.05 -26.41 3.38
C VAL A 183 16.00 -27.42 3.86
N PRO A 184 16.35 -28.72 3.94
CA PRO A 184 15.41 -29.76 4.34
C PRO A 184 15.02 -29.60 5.81
N ARG A 185 13.80 -30.04 6.14
CA ARG A 185 13.21 -30.08 7.49
C ARG A 185 13.03 -28.73 8.18
N LEU A 186 13.29 -27.62 7.48
CA LEU A 186 12.98 -26.28 7.96
C LEU A 186 11.48 -25.98 7.76
N GLY A 187 10.88 -25.25 8.71
CA GLY A 187 9.43 -25.04 8.75
C GLY A 187 8.99 -23.59 8.61
N VAL A 188 7.67 -23.40 8.56
CA VAL A 188 7.01 -22.09 8.67
C VAL A 188 7.29 -21.48 10.04
N GLY A 189 7.51 -20.17 10.08
CA GLY A 189 7.75 -19.39 11.29
C GLY A 189 9.23 -19.14 11.62
N GLU A 190 10.14 -19.87 10.96
CA GLU A 190 11.58 -19.73 11.14
C GLU A 190 12.05 -18.32 10.76
N ALA A 191 12.81 -17.68 11.66
CA ALA A 191 13.40 -16.38 11.41
C ALA A 191 14.70 -16.54 10.60
N TYR A 192 14.86 -15.72 9.56
CA TYR A 192 16.02 -15.78 8.68
C TYR A 192 16.39 -14.42 8.09
N LYS A 193 17.63 -14.35 7.60
CA LYS A 193 18.18 -13.28 6.77
C LYS A 193 19.14 -13.86 5.73
N TYR A 194 19.60 -13.01 4.83
CA TYR A 194 20.70 -13.30 3.93
C TYR A 194 22.00 -12.65 4.41
N GLU A 195 23.05 -13.46 4.55
CA GLU A 195 24.42 -12.98 4.67
C GLU A 195 25.01 -12.86 3.26
N VAL A 196 25.35 -11.63 2.86
CA VAL A 196 25.82 -11.32 1.51
C VAL A 196 27.29 -10.92 1.57
N LEU A 197 28.13 -11.66 0.85
CA LEU A 197 29.53 -11.29 0.62
C LEU A 197 29.60 -10.44 -0.65
N GLY A 198 29.70 -9.13 -0.48
CA GLY A 198 29.93 -8.18 -1.59
C GLY A 198 31.38 -8.21 -2.09
N ARG A 199 31.70 -7.31 -3.01
CA ARG A 199 33.07 -7.19 -3.55
C ARG A 199 34.10 -6.80 -2.49
N GLU A 200 33.72 -5.93 -1.56
CA GLU A 200 34.59 -5.31 -0.56
C GLU A 200 34.56 -6.01 0.80
N GLY A 201 33.67 -6.98 1.01
CA GLY A 201 33.53 -7.70 2.27
C GLY A 201 32.11 -8.16 2.54
N VAL A 202 31.89 -8.71 3.74
CA VAL A 202 30.56 -9.11 4.21
C VAL A 202 29.75 -7.84 4.50
N LEU A 203 28.54 -7.79 3.97
CA LEU A 203 27.59 -6.70 4.18
C LEU A 203 26.78 -6.94 5.47
N PRO A 204 26.11 -5.92 6.02
CA PRO A 204 25.09 -6.12 7.05
C PRO A 204 24.04 -7.14 6.61
N LEU A 205 23.54 -7.94 7.55
CA LEU A 205 22.55 -8.97 7.25
C LEU A 205 21.29 -8.36 6.62
N LYS A 206 20.90 -8.90 5.48
CA LYS A 206 19.78 -8.41 4.68
C LYS A 206 18.49 -9.16 4.99
N ALA A 207 17.41 -8.42 5.23
CA ALA A 207 16.06 -8.97 5.19
C ALA A 207 15.74 -9.41 3.76
N ASP A 208 14.82 -10.36 3.62
CA ASP A 208 14.36 -10.84 2.32
C ASP A 208 13.50 -9.76 1.63
N PRO A 209 13.88 -9.27 0.43
CA PRO A 209 13.06 -8.34 -0.36
C PRO A 209 11.65 -8.87 -0.66
N LEU A 210 11.48 -10.19 -0.69
CA LEU A 210 10.23 -10.91 -0.94
C LEU A 210 9.67 -11.56 0.33
N ALA A 211 10.06 -11.06 1.52
CA ALA A 211 9.47 -11.50 2.78
C ALA A 211 7.94 -11.37 2.72
N ARG A 212 7.24 -12.46 3.07
CA ARG A 212 5.78 -12.49 3.25
C ARG A 212 5.34 -12.38 4.70
N ALA A 213 6.29 -12.50 5.62
CA ALA A 213 6.13 -12.29 7.05
C ALA A 213 7.46 -11.80 7.63
N THR A 214 7.37 -11.09 8.75
CA THR A 214 8.50 -10.42 9.41
C THR A 214 8.38 -10.60 10.93
N GLU A 215 9.49 -10.42 11.62
CA GLU A 215 9.45 -10.17 13.07
C GLU A 215 8.89 -8.77 13.36
N LEU A 216 8.39 -8.59 14.58
CA LEU A 216 7.94 -7.28 15.05
C LEU A 216 9.13 -6.30 15.14
N PRO A 217 9.02 -5.08 14.57
CA PRO A 217 9.99 -4.02 14.77
C PRO A 217 10.22 -3.76 16.27
N PRO A 218 11.47 -3.46 16.71
CA PRO A 218 12.65 -3.13 15.90
C PRO A 218 13.44 -4.34 15.40
N SER A 219 12.94 -5.57 15.58
CA SER A 219 13.56 -6.76 14.99
C SER A 219 13.42 -6.70 13.46
N THR A 220 14.39 -7.28 12.75
CA THR A 220 14.56 -7.05 11.31
C THR A 220 14.67 -8.35 10.51
N ALA A 221 14.47 -9.51 11.15
CA ALA A 221 14.48 -10.77 10.41
C ALA A 221 13.18 -10.97 9.63
N SER A 222 13.31 -11.57 8.46
CA SER A 222 12.18 -12.13 7.73
C SER A 222 11.76 -13.43 8.42
N LYS A 223 10.50 -13.81 8.26
CA LYS A 223 9.98 -15.10 8.74
C LYS A 223 9.50 -15.92 7.57
N VAL A 224 9.78 -17.21 7.59
CA VAL A 224 9.25 -18.15 6.59
C VAL A 224 7.73 -18.18 6.73
N ALA A 225 7.01 -17.67 5.73
CA ALA A 225 5.55 -17.70 5.69
C ALA A 225 5.04 -18.96 4.99
N GLY A 226 3.95 -19.52 5.50
CA GLY A 226 3.19 -20.57 4.83
C GLY A 226 2.46 -20.03 3.58
N PRO A 227 1.83 -20.92 2.80
CA PRO A 227 0.77 -20.52 1.89
C PRO A 227 -0.34 -19.79 2.68
N LEU A 228 -0.91 -18.73 2.11
CA LEU A 228 -2.00 -17.99 2.75
C LEU A 228 -3.19 -18.94 2.95
N ALA A 229 -3.46 -19.32 4.19
CA ALA A 229 -4.47 -20.31 4.53
C ALA A 229 -5.79 -19.64 4.96
N HIS A 230 -6.43 -18.93 4.03
CA HIS A 230 -7.75 -18.29 4.25
C HIS A 230 -8.80 -18.80 3.26
N GLU A 231 -9.99 -19.15 3.77
CA GLU A 231 -11.13 -19.54 2.96
C GLU A 231 -12.01 -18.31 2.70
N TRP A 232 -11.83 -17.67 1.55
CA TRP A 232 -12.56 -16.48 1.13
C TRP A 232 -14.06 -16.73 0.97
N ARG A 233 -14.88 -15.78 1.43
CA ARG A 233 -16.36 -15.80 1.30
C ARG A 233 -16.90 -14.59 0.54
N ASP A 234 -16.05 -13.93 -0.22
CA ASP A 234 -16.31 -12.68 -0.92
C ASP A 234 -16.54 -12.85 -2.43
N GLN A 235 -16.78 -14.08 -2.90
CA GLN A 235 -16.95 -14.36 -4.34
C GLN A 235 -17.98 -13.44 -5.03
N GLN A 236 -19.10 -13.16 -4.36
CA GLN A 236 -20.12 -12.25 -4.88
C GLN A 236 -19.61 -10.79 -5.00
N TRP A 237 -18.77 -10.36 -4.05
CA TRP A 237 -18.13 -9.04 -4.10
C TRP A 237 -17.19 -8.97 -5.30
N MET A 238 -16.32 -9.97 -5.46
CA MET A 238 -15.32 -10.02 -6.53
C MET A 238 -15.98 -10.03 -7.93
N GLU A 239 -17.12 -10.71 -8.08
CA GLU A 239 -17.91 -10.68 -9.33
C GLU A 239 -18.53 -9.31 -9.64
N GLN A 240 -18.85 -8.52 -8.60
CA GLN A 240 -19.47 -7.19 -8.72
C GLN A 240 -18.47 -6.04 -8.68
N ARG A 241 -17.20 -6.30 -8.36
CA ARG A 241 -16.17 -5.29 -8.12
C ARG A 241 -16.09 -4.23 -9.23
N ALA A 242 -16.05 -4.67 -10.49
CA ALA A 242 -16.01 -3.76 -11.64
C ALA A 242 -17.24 -2.84 -11.74
N GLN A 243 -18.43 -3.29 -11.34
CA GLN A 243 -19.63 -2.46 -11.32
C GLN A 243 -19.58 -1.42 -10.18
N ARG A 244 -19.04 -1.82 -9.02
CA ARG A 244 -18.89 -0.93 -7.85
C ARG A 244 -17.87 0.17 -8.07
N HIS A 245 -16.89 -0.09 -8.93
CA HIS A 245 -15.82 0.85 -9.27
C HIS A 245 -16.04 1.56 -10.61
N ALA A 246 -17.22 1.39 -11.24
CA ALA A 246 -17.55 2.11 -12.45
C ALA A 246 -17.58 3.63 -12.18
N TYR A 247 -17.25 4.44 -13.19
CA TYR A 247 -17.21 5.91 -13.04
C TYR A 247 -18.54 6.52 -12.55
N ASN A 248 -19.65 5.86 -12.90
CA ASN A 248 -21.01 6.25 -12.54
C ASN A 248 -21.51 5.60 -11.25
N ALA A 249 -20.65 4.91 -10.48
CA ALA A 249 -20.98 4.38 -9.17
C ALA A 249 -20.58 5.36 -8.05
N PRO A 250 -21.21 5.28 -6.86
CA PRO A 250 -20.80 6.10 -5.72
C PRO A 250 -19.48 5.59 -5.10
N LEU A 251 -18.47 6.46 -5.05
CA LEU A 251 -17.20 6.22 -4.37
C LEU A 251 -17.03 7.25 -3.24
N SER A 252 -17.19 6.80 -2.00
CA SER A 252 -16.96 7.58 -0.77
C SER A 252 -16.05 6.79 0.15
N ILE A 253 -14.87 7.34 0.40
CA ILE A 253 -13.71 6.68 1.01
C ILE A 253 -13.49 7.22 2.42
N TYR A 254 -13.41 6.32 3.40
CA TYR A 254 -12.94 6.60 4.75
C TYR A 254 -11.46 6.26 4.85
N GLU A 255 -10.61 7.29 4.84
CA GLU A 255 -9.16 7.12 4.95
C GLU A 255 -8.76 6.96 6.42
N LEU A 256 -7.87 6.03 6.76
CA LEU A 256 -7.42 5.80 8.13
C LEU A 256 -5.99 5.28 8.24
N HIS A 257 -5.35 5.61 9.38
CA HIS A 257 -4.15 4.93 9.86
C HIS A 257 -4.54 3.88 10.90
N VAL A 258 -4.30 2.60 10.59
CA VAL A 258 -4.78 1.46 11.39
C VAL A 258 -4.37 1.54 12.86
N GLY A 259 -3.10 1.89 13.13
CA GLY A 259 -2.55 1.90 14.48
C GLY A 259 -3.05 3.03 15.39
N SER A 260 -3.63 4.08 14.83
CA SER A 260 -4.08 5.28 15.58
C SER A 260 -5.56 5.59 15.41
N TRP A 261 -6.32 4.73 14.71
CA TRP A 261 -7.77 4.85 14.66
C TRP A 261 -8.37 4.63 16.06
N ARG A 262 -8.12 3.45 16.65
CA ARG A 262 -8.52 3.11 18.01
C ARG A 262 -7.57 2.07 18.58
N CYS A 263 -7.26 2.18 19.86
CA CYS A 263 -6.38 1.24 20.56
C CYS A 263 -6.94 0.92 21.96
N GLU A 264 -6.29 -0.01 22.64
CA GLU A 264 -6.51 -0.28 24.06
C GLU A 264 -5.56 0.61 24.87
N LEU A 265 -6.11 1.35 25.82
CA LEU A 265 -5.36 2.25 26.71
C LEU A 265 -5.16 1.59 28.08
N ASP A 266 -4.03 1.88 28.73
CA ASP A 266 -3.80 1.51 30.12
C ASP A 266 -4.48 2.50 31.10
N ASP A 267 -4.37 2.24 32.41
CA ASP A 267 -4.92 3.11 33.46
C ASP A 267 -4.32 4.53 33.45
N GLY A 268 -3.16 4.72 32.81
CA GLY A 268 -2.50 6.01 32.62
C GLY A 268 -2.97 6.77 31.37
N GLY A 269 -3.77 6.14 30.51
CA GLY A 269 -4.21 6.71 29.23
C GLY A 269 -3.20 6.55 28.09
N GLU A 270 -2.15 5.76 28.29
CA GLU A 270 -1.15 5.46 27.26
C GLU A 270 -1.57 4.22 26.46
N VAL A 271 -1.03 4.08 25.24
CA VAL A 271 -1.35 2.93 24.37
C VAL A 271 -0.78 1.65 24.98
N ALA A 272 -1.66 0.79 25.49
CA ALA A 272 -1.30 -0.52 26.01
C ALA A 272 -1.12 -1.54 24.88
N ARG A 273 -2.03 -1.49 23.89
CA ARG A 273 -2.07 -2.47 22.81
C ARG A 273 -2.83 -1.95 21.60
N PHE A 274 -2.33 -2.26 20.40
CA PHE A 274 -3.07 -2.07 19.15
C PHE A 274 -4.09 -3.19 18.93
N TYR A 275 -5.22 -2.88 18.30
CA TYR A 275 -6.14 -3.92 17.86
C TYR A 275 -5.54 -4.75 16.73
N ASN A 276 -5.75 -6.06 16.79
CA ASN A 276 -5.41 -6.93 15.68
C ASN A 276 -6.48 -6.87 14.57
N TRP A 277 -6.18 -7.48 13.42
CA TRP A 277 -7.09 -7.48 12.27
C TRP A 277 -8.49 -8.05 12.55
N ARG A 278 -8.61 -9.05 13.43
CA ARG A 278 -9.93 -9.62 13.80
C ARG A 278 -10.74 -8.64 14.65
N GLU A 279 -10.09 -7.98 15.60
CA GLU A 279 -10.75 -6.97 16.44
C GLU A 279 -11.16 -5.75 15.62
N LEU A 280 -10.36 -5.37 14.62
CA LEU A 280 -10.69 -4.34 13.64
C LEU A 280 -11.88 -4.76 12.77
N ALA A 281 -11.94 -6.01 12.32
CA ALA A 281 -13.10 -6.52 11.57
C ALA A 281 -14.41 -6.37 12.37
N GLU A 282 -14.38 -6.61 13.68
CA GLU A 282 -15.55 -6.48 14.55
C GLU A 282 -15.95 -5.03 14.87
N ARG A 283 -15.04 -4.05 14.71
CA ARG A 283 -15.22 -2.67 15.18
C ARG A 283 -15.26 -1.66 14.04
N LEU A 284 -14.25 -1.70 13.17
CA LEU A 284 -14.09 -0.77 12.06
C LEU A 284 -15.12 -1.03 10.96
N VAL A 285 -15.35 -2.29 10.58
CA VAL A 285 -16.31 -2.62 9.51
C VAL A 285 -17.72 -2.13 9.88
N PRO A 286 -18.31 -2.44 11.06
CA PRO A 286 -19.61 -1.89 11.43
C PRO A 286 -19.64 -0.36 11.51
N TYR A 287 -18.57 0.26 12.01
CA TYR A 287 -18.47 1.72 12.09
C TYR A 287 -18.55 2.38 10.71
N VAL A 288 -17.77 1.89 9.75
CA VAL A 288 -17.75 2.40 8.37
C VAL A 288 -19.09 2.14 7.68
N GLN A 289 -19.72 0.99 7.93
CA GLN A 289 -21.06 0.66 7.43
C GLN A 289 -22.13 1.61 7.98
N GLU A 290 -22.10 1.90 9.29
CA GLU A 290 -23.05 2.80 9.97
C GLU A 290 -22.94 4.23 9.42
N LEU A 291 -21.71 4.68 9.14
CA LEU A 291 -21.46 5.96 8.47
C LEU A 291 -21.76 5.92 6.97
N GLY A 292 -22.04 4.76 6.39
CA GLY A 292 -22.50 4.61 5.02
C GLY A 292 -21.43 4.80 3.94
N PHE A 293 -20.14 4.88 4.29
CA PHE A 293 -19.03 4.90 3.33
C PHE A 293 -19.06 3.64 2.43
N THR A 294 -18.51 3.76 1.23
CA THR A 294 -18.43 2.61 0.30
C THR A 294 -17.09 1.90 0.35
N HIS A 295 -16.03 2.61 0.76
CA HIS A 295 -14.67 2.08 0.83
C HIS A 295 -13.94 2.57 2.08
N ILE A 296 -12.95 1.79 2.50
CA ILE A 296 -11.86 2.25 3.35
C ILE A 296 -10.60 2.43 2.52
N GLU A 297 -9.80 3.43 2.83
CA GLU A 297 -8.42 3.57 2.33
C GLU A 297 -7.48 3.52 3.52
N MET A 298 -6.59 2.52 3.54
CA MET A 298 -5.61 2.38 4.60
C MET A 298 -4.30 3.02 4.16
N LEU A 299 -3.74 3.86 5.04
CA LEU A 299 -2.32 4.22 4.97
C LEU A 299 -1.46 2.93 4.92
N PRO A 300 -0.22 2.99 4.41
CA PRO A 300 0.52 1.80 4.02
C PRO A 300 0.65 0.77 5.15
N ILE A 301 0.25 -0.47 4.85
CA ILE A 301 0.29 -1.60 5.78
C ILE A 301 1.45 -2.56 5.51
N MET A 302 2.23 -2.32 4.45
CA MET A 302 3.47 -3.05 4.16
C MET A 302 4.43 -2.93 5.35
N GLU A 303 5.22 -3.96 5.64
CA GLU A 303 6.12 -3.89 6.80
C GLU A 303 7.14 -2.76 6.64
N HIS A 304 7.21 -1.94 7.68
CA HIS A 304 8.05 -0.74 7.78
C HIS A 304 8.68 -0.66 9.18
N PRO A 305 9.95 -0.23 9.27
CA PRO A 305 10.70 -0.26 10.53
C PRO A 305 10.22 0.82 11.52
N PHE A 306 9.87 2.01 11.02
CA PHE A 306 9.60 3.20 11.83
C PHE A 306 8.13 3.63 11.75
N GLY A 307 7.42 3.58 12.88
CA GLY A 307 6.00 3.96 12.96
C GLY A 307 5.73 5.42 12.61
N GLY A 308 6.66 6.34 12.88
CA GLY A 308 6.53 7.76 12.51
C GLY A 308 6.65 8.06 11.03
N SER A 309 6.95 7.05 10.19
CA SER A 309 6.77 7.17 8.73
C SER A 309 5.33 7.00 8.29
N TRP A 310 4.43 6.61 9.21
CA TRP A 310 3.03 6.25 8.97
C TRP A 310 2.82 5.10 7.96
N GLY A 311 3.90 4.38 7.64
CA GLY A 311 3.94 3.32 6.64
C GLY A 311 4.61 3.71 5.33
N TYR A 312 4.84 5.01 5.06
CA TYR A 312 5.39 5.50 3.79
C TYR A 312 6.88 5.21 3.57
N GLN A 313 7.53 4.48 4.47
CA GLN A 313 8.91 4.00 4.29
C GLN A 313 8.99 2.47 4.47
N PRO A 314 8.33 1.69 3.58
CA PRO A 314 8.30 0.25 3.71
C PRO A 314 9.63 -0.41 3.30
N LEU A 315 9.91 -1.55 3.91
CA LEU A 315 11.04 -2.41 3.57
C LEU A 315 10.61 -3.80 3.06
N SER A 316 9.43 -4.28 3.45
CA SER A 316 8.89 -5.56 2.94
C SER A 316 7.55 -5.32 2.23
N LEU A 317 7.59 -5.15 0.91
CA LEU A 317 6.40 -4.82 0.10
C LEU A 317 5.39 -5.97 -0.05
N PHE A 318 5.75 -7.18 0.36
CA PHE A 318 4.95 -8.41 0.22
C PHE A 318 4.46 -8.97 1.57
N ALA A 319 4.70 -8.24 2.67
CA ALA A 319 4.26 -8.64 4.00
C ALA A 319 3.34 -7.56 4.59
N PRO A 320 2.13 -7.92 5.06
CA PRO A 320 1.40 -7.03 5.94
C PRO A 320 2.20 -6.87 7.23
N THR A 321 2.17 -5.67 7.81
CA THR A 321 2.91 -5.37 9.02
C THR A 321 2.50 -6.31 10.15
N SER A 322 3.50 -6.87 10.82
CA SER A 322 3.32 -7.82 11.92
C SER A 322 2.65 -7.19 13.15
N ARG A 323 2.56 -5.85 13.21
CA ARG A 323 1.97 -5.07 14.33
C ARG A 323 0.53 -5.45 14.65
N TYR A 324 -0.25 -5.91 13.66
CA TYR A 324 -1.69 -6.16 13.80
C TYR A 324 -2.08 -7.64 13.66
N GLY A 325 -1.11 -8.55 13.61
CA GLY A 325 -1.36 -10.00 13.53
C GLY A 325 -0.78 -10.65 12.27
N SER A 326 -1.32 -11.81 11.92
CA SER A 326 -0.85 -12.62 10.79
C SER A 326 -1.43 -12.14 9.44
N ALA A 327 -0.85 -12.64 8.35
CA ALA A 327 -1.40 -12.46 7.00
C ALA A 327 -2.80 -13.07 6.87
N GLU A 328 -3.06 -14.20 7.52
CA GLU A 328 -4.38 -14.83 7.58
C GLU A 328 -5.40 -13.94 8.30
N ASP A 329 -4.99 -13.29 9.40
CA ASP A 329 -5.87 -12.34 10.09
C ASP A 329 -6.16 -11.11 9.22
N PHE A 330 -5.18 -10.64 8.44
CA PHE A 330 -5.40 -9.56 7.47
C PHE A 330 -6.37 -9.98 6.36
N ALA A 331 -6.19 -11.17 5.76
CA ALA A 331 -7.11 -11.71 4.77
C ALA A 331 -8.55 -11.82 5.31
N ALA A 332 -8.70 -12.28 6.56
CA ALA A 332 -10.00 -12.33 7.23
C ALA A 332 -10.63 -10.94 7.43
N PHE A 333 -9.83 -9.90 7.68
CA PHE A 333 -10.32 -8.51 7.74
C PHE A 333 -10.82 -8.01 6.38
N ILE A 334 -10.09 -8.29 5.30
CA ILE A 334 -10.52 -7.92 3.94
C ILE A 334 -11.83 -8.64 3.57
N ASP A 335 -11.91 -9.95 3.83
CA ASP A 335 -13.13 -10.74 3.61
C ASP A 335 -14.32 -10.19 4.41
N ALA A 336 -14.09 -9.76 5.66
CA ALA A 336 -15.11 -9.10 6.47
C ALA A 336 -15.57 -7.75 5.88
N CYS A 337 -14.66 -6.95 5.31
CA CYS A 337 -15.00 -5.72 4.60
C CYS A 337 -15.92 -6.03 3.40
N HIS A 338 -15.54 -7.00 2.56
CA HIS A 338 -16.31 -7.37 1.38
C HIS A 338 -17.69 -7.95 1.72
N GLN A 339 -17.79 -8.80 2.74
CA GLN A 339 -19.07 -9.28 3.28
C GLN A 339 -19.90 -8.14 3.85
N GLY A 340 -19.24 -7.11 4.39
CA GLY A 340 -19.85 -5.85 4.81
C GLY A 340 -20.21 -4.91 3.64
N GLY A 341 -19.90 -5.27 2.41
CA GLY A 341 -20.14 -4.42 1.24
C GLY A 341 -19.25 -3.16 1.20
N ILE A 342 -18.08 -3.22 1.82
CA ILE A 342 -17.07 -2.15 1.86
C ILE A 342 -15.86 -2.60 1.03
N GLY A 343 -15.43 -1.75 0.11
CA GLY A 343 -14.20 -1.98 -0.64
C GLY A 343 -12.95 -1.53 0.10
N VAL A 344 -11.81 -2.13 -0.17
CA VAL A 344 -10.53 -1.81 0.49
C VAL A 344 -9.50 -1.28 -0.48
N ILE A 345 -9.10 -0.03 -0.29
CA ILE A 345 -8.00 0.62 -1.00
C ILE A 345 -6.77 0.62 -0.08
N LEU A 346 -5.59 0.37 -0.64
CA LEU A 346 -4.34 0.41 0.09
C LEU A 346 -3.39 1.45 -0.51
N ASP A 347 -2.83 2.29 0.35
CA ASP A 347 -1.69 3.12 -0.03
C ASP A 347 -0.48 2.24 -0.32
N TRP A 348 -0.04 2.29 -1.57
CA TRP A 348 1.10 1.53 -2.07
C TRP A 348 2.21 2.49 -2.48
N VAL A 349 3.43 2.18 -2.06
CA VAL A 349 4.57 3.11 -2.06
C VAL A 349 5.66 2.66 -3.04
N PRO A 350 5.47 2.84 -4.37
CA PRO A 350 6.46 2.49 -5.38
C PRO A 350 7.49 3.60 -5.64
N ALA A 351 7.33 4.77 -5.02
CA ALA A 351 8.15 5.94 -5.33
C ALA A 351 9.56 5.83 -4.74
N HIS A 352 9.70 5.27 -3.53
CA HIS A 352 10.95 5.29 -2.78
C HIS A 352 11.00 4.24 -1.67
N PHE A 353 12.18 4.06 -1.06
CA PHE A 353 12.41 3.21 0.10
C PHE A 353 13.49 3.79 1.01
N PRO A 354 13.49 3.48 2.32
CA PRO A 354 14.43 4.09 3.25
C PRO A 354 15.85 3.50 3.14
N THR A 355 16.82 4.13 3.80
CA THR A 355 18.25 3.80 3.72
C THR A 355 18.72 2.75 4.73
N ASP A 356 17.79 2.13 5.47
CA ASP A 356 18.09 1.10 6.46
C ASP A 356 18.99 -0.02 5.92
N GLU A 357 20.08 -0.30 6.63
CA GLU A 357 21.12 -1.24 6.16
C GLU A 357 20.62 -2.67 5.99
N HIS A 358 19.61 -3.09 6.76
CA HIS A 358 19.00 -4.41 6.64
C HIS A 358 18.05 -4.51 5.43
N GLY A 359 17.68 -3.39 4.83
CA GLY A 359 16.77 -3.29 3.68
C GLY A 359 17.46 -3.36 2.33
N LEU A 360 16.85 -2.71 1.33
CA LEU A 360 17.23 -2.81 -0.09
C LEU A 360 18.47 -1.99 -0.47
N ALA A 361 18.89 -1.03 0.37
CA ALA A 361 20.02 -0.14 0.09
C ALA A 361 21.30 -0.95 -0.16
N ARG A 362 21.95 -0.72 -1.30
CA ARG A 362 23.19 -1.40 -1.72
C ARG A 362 23.15 -2.93 -1.52
N PHE A 363 22.02 -3.55 -1.87
CA PHE A 363 21.67 -4.91 -1.44
C PHE A 363 22.78 -5.96 -1.63
N ASP A 364 23.46 -5.95 -2.78
CA ASP A 364 24.55 -6.87 -3.11
C ASP A 364 25.95 -6.22 -3.12
N GLY A 365 26.06 -5.03 -2.51
CA GLY A 365 27.26 -4.20 -2.48
C GLY A 365 27.31 -3.15 -3.59
N THR A 366 26.36 -3.20 -4.53
CA THR A 366 26.16 -2.21 -5.62
C THR A 366 24.79 -1.54 -5.49
N ALA A 367 24.57 -0.42 -6.21
CA ALA A 367 23.24 0.15 -6.39
C ALA A 367 22.34 -0.81 -7.20
N LEU A 368 21.59 -1.66 -6.48
CA LEU A 368 20.85 -2.78 -7.05
C LEU A 368 19.39 -2.41 -7.33
N TYR A 369 18.69 -1.97 -6.27
CA TYR A 369 17.29 -1.54 -6.37
C TYR A 369 17.18 -0.06 -6.70
N GLU A 370 18.15 0.74 -6.25
CA GLU A 370 18.30 2.17 -6.48
C GLU A 370 19.09 2.51 -7.74
N TYR A 371 19.01 3.76 -8.19
CA TYR A 371 19.97 4.29 -9.17
C TYR A 371 21.33 4.55 -8.52
N ASP A 372 22.42 4.20 -9.21
CA ASP A 372 23.80 4.42 -8.74
C ASP A 372 24.16 5.91 -8.69
N ASN A 373 23.62 6.70 -9.62
CA ASN A 373 23.80 8.14 -9.63
C ASN A 373 22.88 8.81 -8.59
N PRO A 374 23.42 9.45 -7.54
CA PRO A 374 22.60 10.06 -6.48
C PRO A 374 21.74 11.23 -6.96
N LEU A 375 22.09 11.87 -8.09
CA LEU A 375 21.27 12.92 -8.71
C LEU A 375 19.97 12.37 -9.31
N GLU A 376 19.86 11.06 -9.44
CA GLU A 376 18.68 10.36 -9.97
C GLU A 376 18.03 9.53 -8.87
N GLY A 377 18.84 8.84 -8.06
CA GLY A 377 18.44 7.79 -7.13
C GLY A 377 18.09 8.21 -5.70
N PHE A 378 17.99 9.50 -5.38
CA PHE A 378 17.79 9.95 -4.01
C PHE A 378 16.81 11.13 -3.87
N HIS A 379 15.86 11.03 -2.94
CA HIS A 379 15.03 12.15 -2.49
C HIS A 379 15.70 12.87 -1.31
N GLN A 380 16.13 14.10 -1.52
CA GLN A 380 16.90 14.87 -0.54
C GLN A 380 16.07 15.23 0.70
N ASP A 381 14.83 15.65 0.51
CA ASP A 381 13.97 16.09 1.61
C ASP A 381 13.47 14.93 2.48
N TRP A 382 13.35 13.73 1.91
CA TRP A 382 12.85 12.54 2.61
C TRP A 382 13.97 11.60 3.10
N ASN A 383 15.21 11.85 2.68
CA ASN A 383 16.36 11.02 2.99
C ASN A 383 16.19 9.54 2.59
N THR A 384 15.62 9.31 1.41
CA THR A 384 15.24 7.97 0.90
C THR A 384 15.77 7.72 -0.51
N LEU A 385 15.92 6.45 -0.87
CA LEU A 385 16.37 5.97 -2.18
C LEU A 385 15.19 5.79 -3.15
N ILE A 386 15.45 5.98 -4.44
CA ILE A 386 14.46 5.87 -5.52
C ILE A 386 14.70 4.58 -6.30
N TYR A 387 13.64 3.80 -6.51
CA TYR A 387 13.70 2.57 -7.29
C TYR A 387 14.12 2.82 -8.74
N ASN A 388 15.07 2.02 -9.22
CA ASN A 388 15.52 2.03 -10.60
C ASN A 388 14.54 1.27 -11.51
N LEU A 389 13.43 1.92 -11.84
CA LEU A 389 12.37 1.38 -12.70
C LEU A 389 12.82 1.15 -14.16
N GLY A 390 14.01 1.63 -14.53
CA GLY A 390 14.65 1.31 -15.80
C GLY A 390 15.28 -0.10 -15.84
N ARG A 391 15.52 -0.72 -14.67
CA ARG A 391 16.03 -2.09 -14.56
C ARG A 391 14.88 -3.09 -14.56
N ASN A 392 14.95 -4.11 -15.41
CA ASN A 392 13.87 -5.07 -15.64
C ASN A 392 13.41 -5.76 -14.35
N GLU A 393 14.35 -6.24 -13.54
CA GLU A 393 14.08 -6.99 -12.31
C GLU A 393 13.41 -6.10 -11.26
N VAL A 394 13.82 -4.84 -11.13
CA VAL A 394 13.22 -3.85 -10.21
C VAL A 394 11.82 -3.46 -10.67
N ARG A 395 11.64 -3.23 -11.98
CA ARG A 395 10.32 -3.00 -12.58
C ARG A 395 9.39 -4.19 -12.34
N GLY A 396 9.88 -5.41 -12.57
CA GLY A 396 9.14 -6.65 -12.35
C GLY A 396 8.77 -6.86 -10.89
N PHE A 397 9.70 -6.57 -9.97
CA PHE A 397 9.48 -6.58 -8.52
C PHE A 397 8.33 -5.66 -8.12
N MET A 398 8.26 -4.45 -8.67
CA MET A 398 7.15 -3.53 -8.40
C MET A 398 5.82 -3.96 -9.00
N LEU A 399 5.82 -4.47 -10.23
CA LEU A 399 4.60 -5.00 -10.84
C LEU A 399 4.05 -6.18 -10.02
N ALA A 400 4.94 -7.07 -9.56
CA ALA A 400 4.57 -8.19 -8.71
C ALA A 400 4.09 -7.76 -7.33
N SER A 401 4.66 -6.69 -6.73
CA SER A 401 4.22 -6.21 -5.42
C SER A 401 2.81 -5.62 -5.48
N ALA A 402 2.47 -4.87 -6.53
CA ALA A 402 1.09 -4.40 -6.73
C ALA A 402 0.11 -5.59 -6.90
N LEU A 403 0.45 -6.56 -7.75
CA LEU A 403 -0.40 -7.73 -8.00
C LEU A 403 -0.53 -8.63 -6.77
N HIS A 404 0.46 -8.64 -5.88
CA HIS A 404 0.40 -9.42 -4.65
C HIS A 404 -0.81 -9.03 -3.80
N TRP A 405 -0.99 -7.73 -3.55
CA TRP A 405 -2.12 -7.21 -2.80
C TRP A 405 -3.46 -7.42 -3.51
N LEU A 406 -3.51 -7.15 -4.81
CA LEU A 406 -4.74 -7.22 -5.58
C LEU A 406 -5.25 -8.65 -5.82
N LYS A 407 -4.34 -9.63 -5.96
CA LYS A 407 -4.68 -11.02 -6.30
C LYS A 407 -4.70 -11.96 -5.10
N HIS A 408 -3.74 -11.83 -4.18
CA HIS A 408 -3.64 -12.75 -3.04
C HIS A 408 -4.43 -12.29 -1.82
N PHE A 409 -4.59 -10.97 -1.64
CA PHE A 409 -5.36 -10.38 -0.54
C PHE A 409 -6.68 -9.74 -0.97
N HIS A 410 -7.06 -9.88 -2.24
CA HIS A 410 -8.30 -9.35 -2.82
C HIS A 410 -8.51 -7.83 -2.65
N ILE A 411 -7.43 -7.06 -2.44
CA ILE A 411 -7.50 -5.60 -2.34
C ILE A 411 -8.19 -5.00 -3.59
N ASP A 412 -9.08 -4.04 -3.37
CA ASP A 412 -9.94 -3.44 -4.41
C ASP A 412 -9.27 -2.33 -5.19
N GLY A 413 -8.28 -1.67 -4.58
CA GLY A 413 -7.48 -0.68 -5.27
C GLY A 413 -6.19 -0.31 -4.56
N LEU A 414 -5.29 0.31 -5.31
CA LEU A 414 -4.05 0.88 -4.78
C LEU A 414 -4.04 2.38 -5.01
N ARG A 415 -3.70 3.15 -3.98
CA ARG A 415 -3.42 4.59 -4.11
C ARG A 415 -1.91 4.79 -4.10
N VAL A 416 -1.41 5.50 -5.11
CA VAL A 416 0.01 5.83 -5.27
C VAL A 416 0.21 7.25 -4.76
N ASP A 417 0.93 7.36 -3.64
CA ASP A 417 1.37 8.63 -3.09
C ASP A 417 2.45 9.29 -3.94
N ALA A 418 2.46 10.61 -3.95
CA ALA A 418 3.48 11.47 -4.51
C ALA A 418 3.93 11.08 -5.92
N VAL A 419 2.99 10.83 -6.84
CA VAL A 419 3.29 10.45 -8.24
C VAL A 419 4.18 11.48 -8.91
N ALA A 420 4.06 12.76 -8.54
CA ALA A 420 4.96 13.82 -8.99
C ALA A 420 6.45 13.53 -8.72
N SER A 421 6.76 12.89 -7.58
CA SER A 421 8.13 12.49 -7.21
C SER A 421 8.71 11.45 -8.18
N MET A 422 7.85 10.63 -8.78
CA MET A 422 8.23 9.65 -9.79
C MET A 422 8.35 10.28 -11.18
N LEU A 423 7.41 11.17 -11.56
CA LEU A 423 7.29 11.72 -12.91
C LEU A 423 8.41 12.69 -13.28
N TYR A 424 9.06 13.33 -12.30
CA TYR A 424 10.01 14.41 -12.54
C TYR A 424 11.41 14.08 -12.02
N ARG A 425 12.41 14.16 -12.90
CA ARG A 425 13.83 14.03 -12.53
C ARG A 425 14.33 15.22 -11.72
N ASP A 426 13.63 16.35 -11.73
CA ASP A 426 13.95 17.56 -10.96
C ASP A 426 13.09 17.72 -9.70
N TYR A 427 12.30 16.70 -9.31
CA TYR A 427 11.44 16.79 -8.12
C TYR A 427 12.25 17.12 -6.86
N SER A 428 11.91 18.25 -6.25
CA SER A 428 12.60 18.85 -5.10
C SER A 428 14.14 18.93 -5.24
N ARG A 429 14.62 19.25 -6.44
CA ARG A 429 16.06 19.44 -6.72
C ARG A 429 16.32 20.82 -7.32
N LYS A 430 17.43 21.46 -6.95
CA LYS A 430 17.81 22.75 -7.52
C LYS A 430 18.43 22.58 -8.91
N ALA A 431 18.53 23.70 -9.64
CA ALA A 431 19.26 23.70 -10.91
C ALA A 431 20.71 23.22 -10.72
N GLY A 432 21.13 22.23 -11.53
CA GLY A 432 22.45 21.60 -11.42
C GLY A 432 22.52 20.39 -10.49
N GLU A 433 21.44 20.07 -9.76
CA GLU A 433 21.35 18.92 -8.85
C GLU A 433 20.52 17.75 -9.43
N TRP A 434 20.28 17.73 -10.74
CA TRP A 434 19.55 16.67 -11.44
C TRP A 434 20.07 16.49 -12.88
N VAL A 435 19.75 15.35 -13.49
CA VAL A 435 20.15 15.00 -14.86
C VAL A 435 18.91 14.90 -15.77
N PRO A 436 18.88 15.56 -16.94
CA PRO A 436 17.75 15.47 -17.86
C PRO A 436 17.63 14.10 -18.53
N ASN A 437 16.43 13.81 -19.02
CA ASN A 437 16.18 12.61 -19.80
C ASN A 437 16.91 12.64 -21.16
N ARG A 438 16.86 11.52 -21.89
CA ARG A 438 17.49 11.37 -23.22
C ARG A 438 17.05 12.38 -24.28
N HIS A 439 15.96 13.13 -24.04
CA HIS A 439 15.43 14.18 -24.92
C HIS A 439 15.72 15.60 -24.39
N GLY A 440 16.45 15.74 -23.28
CA GLY A 440 16.77 17.03 -22.65
C GLY A 440 15.68 17.58 -21.72
N GLY A 441 14.60 16.83 -21.50
CA GLY A 441 13.49 17.21 -20.62
C GLY A 441 13.65 16.74 -19.18
N ARG A 442 12.73 17.17 -18.32
CA ARG A 442 12.69 16.81 -16.89
C ARG A 442 11.86 15.56 -16.59
N GLU A 443 11.14 15.05 -17.58
CA GLU A 443 10.26 13.91 -17.44
C GLU A 443 11.07 12.63 -17.19
N ASN A 444 10.70 11.86 -16.17
CA ASN A 444 11.28 10.55 -15.89
C ASN A 444 10.59 9.49 -16.76
N LEU A 445 11.17 9.23 -17.93
CA LEU A 445 10.59 8.33 -18.93
C LEU A 445 10.43 6.90 -18.40
N GLU A 446 11.39 6.44 -17.60
CA GLU A 446 11.37 5.11 -16.99
C GLU A 446 10.18 4.95 -16.05
N ALA A 447 9.90 5.96 -15.21
CA ALA A 447 8.74 5.95 -14.32
C ALA A 447 7.41 6.09 -15.08
N ILE A 448 7.35 6.94 -16.12
CA ILE A 448 6.15 7.09 -16.95
C ILE A 448 5.80 5.77 -17.65
N ASP A 449 6.79 5.11 -18.24
CA ASP A 449 6.61 3.82 -18.91
C ASP A 449 6.19 2.73 -17.91
N PHE A 450 6.77 2.74 -16.70
CA PHE A 450 6.37 1.86 -15.62
C PHE A 450 4.91 2.06 -15.20
N LEU A 451 4.47 3.29 -14.92
CA LEU A 451 3.10 3.58 -14.48
C LEU A 451 2.07 3.19 -15.54
N ARG A 452 2.35 3.47 -16.82
CA ARG A 452 1.49 3.02 -17.93
C ARG A 452 1.42 1.50 -18.02
N HIS A 453 2.56 0.81 -17.86
CA HIS A 453 2.61 -0.65 -17.87
C HIS A 453 1.88 -1.24 -16.67
N LEU A 454 2.05 -0.69 -15.47
CA LEU A 454 1.35 -1.08 -14.25
C LEU A 454 -0.16 -1.04 -14.45
N ASN A 455 -0.71 0.11 -14.88
CA ASN A 455 -2.14 0.27 -15.10
C ASN A 455 -2.68 -0.72 -16.15
N GLY A 456 -1.93 -0.94 -17.23
CA GLY A 456 -2.26 -1.96 -18.24
C GLY A 456 -2.31 -3.38 -17.66
N ILE A 457 -1.32 -3.75 -16.86
CA ILE A 457 -1.25 -5.09 -16.23
C ILE A 457 -2.34 -5.28 -15.19
N VAL A 458 -2.59 -4.30 -14.31
CA VAL A 458 -3.65 -4.38 -13.31
C VAL A 458 -5.02 -4.56 -13.98
N SER A 459 -5.30 -3.82 -15.06
CA SER A 459 -6.57 -3.94 -15.78
C SER A 459 -6.83 -5.35 -16.33
N HIS A 460 -5.76 -6.11 -16.64
CA HIS A 460 -5.84 -7.47 -17.16
C HIS A 460 -5.84 -8.52 -16.05
N GLU A 461 -4.93 -8.40 -15.09
CA GLU A 461 -4.65 -9.40 -14.05
C GLU A 461 -5.57 -9.29 -12.82
N ALA A 462 -6.14 -8.10 -12.57
CA ALA A 462 -7.08 -7.83 -11.50
C ALA A 462 -8.25 -6.95 -12.01
N PRO A 463 -9.12 -7.46 -12.90
CA PRO A 463 -10.19 -6.68 -13.51
C PRO A 463 -11.09 -6.00 -12.46
N GLY A 464 -11.41 -4.73 -12.71
CA GLY A 464 -12.20 -3.90 -11.81
C GLY A 464 -11.42 -3.30 -10.64
N ALA A 465 -10.15 -3.66 -10.39
CA ALA A 465 -9.37 -2.97 -9.37
C ALA A 465 -9.06 -1.51 -9.75
N LEU A 466 -9.02 -0.63 -8.76
CA LEU A 466 -8.70 0.79 -8.93
C LEU A 466 -7.20 1.03 -8.76
N ILE A 467 -6.61 1.90 -9.57
CA ILE A 467 -5.30 2.52 -9.27
C ILE A 467 -5.51 4.03 -9.23
N ILE A 468 -5.21 4.64 -8.10
CA ILE A 468 -5.51 6.04 -7.79
C ILE A 468 -4.20 6.80 -7.66
N ALA A 469 -4.12 8.02 -8.23
CA ALA A 469 -2.94 8.86 -8.15
C ALA A 469 -3.16 10.05 -7.21
N GLU A 470 -2.22 10.29 -6.30
CA GLU A 470 -1.94 11.65 -5.81
C GLU A 470 -0.84 12.25 -6.67
N GLU A 471 -1.21 13.22 -7.49
CA GLU A 471 -0.30 13.90 -8.40
C GLU A 471 -0.52 15.41 -8.26
N SER A 472 0.39 16.05 -7.54
CA SER A 472 0.28 17.45 -7.10
C SER A 472 0.79 18.48 -8.11
N THR A 473 1.20 18.05 -9.31
CA THR A 473 1.48 18.96 -10.42
C THR A 473 0.32 18.96 -11.43
N ALA A 474 0.40 19.83 -12.42
CA ALA A 474 -0.59 19.90 -13.50
C ALA A 474 -0.25 18.90 -14.63
N TRP A 475 0.21 17.67 -14.31
CA TRP A 475 0.48 16.67 -15.35
C TRP A 475 -0.83 16.32 -16.08
N PRO A 476 -0.86 16.39 -17.42
CA PRO A 476 -2.08 16.14 -18.18
C PRO A 476 -2.32 14.64 -18.39
N GLY A 477 -3.58 14.22 -18.32
CA GLY A 477 -4.01 12.88 -18.68
C GLY A 477 -3.63 11.81 -17.66
N VAL A 478 -3.55 12.15 -16.37
CA VAL A 478 -3.21 11.19 -15.31
C VAL A 478 -4.23 10.04 -15.27
N SER A 479 -5.52 10.38 -15.30
CA SER A 479 -6.63 9.43 -15.26
C SER A 479 -7.23 9.11 -16.65
N GLN A 480 -6.47 9.41 -17.71
CA GLN A 480 -6.87 9.10 -19.09
C GLN A 480 -6.26 7.76 -19.56
N PRO A 481 -6.90 7.06 -20.52
CA PRO A 481 -6.39 5.79 -21.03
C PRO A 481 -4.98 5.90 -21.61
N THR A 482 -4.16 4.87 -21.39
CA THR A 482 -2.78 4.83 -21.90
C THR A 482 -2.70 4.90 -23.42
N GLN A 483 -3.70 4.35 -24.14
CA GLN A 483 -3.77 4.43 -25.61
C GLN A 483 -3.98 5.85 -26.14
N GLN A 484 -4.45 6.78 -25.30
CA GLN A 484 -4.64 8.19 -25.62
C GLN A 484 -3.47 9.06 -25.12
N GLY A 485 -2.39 8.44 -24.63
CA GLY A 485 -1.23 9.14 -24.08
C GLY A 485 -1.33 9.44 -22.58
N GLY A 486 -2.39 9.00 -21.90
CA GLY A 486 -2.52 9.14 -20.45
C GLY A 486 -1.62 8.19 -19.65
N LEU A 487 -1.68 8.29 -18.31
CA LEU A 487 -0.98 7.37 -17.40
C LEU A 487 -1.81 6.13 -17.06
N GLY A 488 -3.13 6.16 -17.25
CA GLY A 488 -4.02 5.02 -17.07
C GLY A 488 -4.59 4.83 -15.67
N PHE A 489 -4.42 5.80 -14.76
CA PHE A 489 -5.05 5.74 -13.43
C PHE A 489 -6.57 5.81 -13.56
N ALA A 490 -7.28 5.21 -12.60
CA ALA A 490 -8.73 5.30 -12.54
C ALA A 490 -9.19 6.68 -12.05
N TYR A 491 -8.49 7.23 -11.05
CA TYR A 491 -8.77 8.54 -10.46
C TYR A 491 -7.49 9.30 -10.12
N LYS A 492 -7.61 10.64 -10.06
CA LYS A 492 -6.60 11.57 -9.54
C LYS A 492 -7.18 12.32 -8.34
N TRP A 493 -6.40 12.52 -7.28
CA TRP A 493 -6.76 13.44 -6.20
C TRP A 493 -6.76 14.90 -6.69
N ASN A 494 -7.83 15.64 -6.41
CA ASN A 494 -7.94 17.05 -6.77
C ASN A 494 -7.32 17.95 -5.70
N MET A 495 -5.99 18.04 -5.72
CA MET A 495 -5.22 18.86 -4.78
C MET A 495 -5.54 20.36 -4.90
N GLY A 496 -5.86 20.83 -6.12
CA GLY A 496 -6.26 22.22 -6.36
C GLY A 496 -7.58 22.56 -5.67
N TRP A 497 -8.61 21.73 -5.86
CA TRP A 497 -9.89 21.88 -5.14
C TRP A 497 -9.69 21.83 -3.62
N MET A 498 -8.87 20.91 -3.12
CA MET A 498 -8.62 20.79 -1.69
C MET A 498 -8.02 22.09 -1.14
N HIS A 499 -6.97 22.61 -1.78
CA HIS A 499 -6.29 23.83 -1.36
C HIS A 499 -7.22 25.06 -1.40
N ASP A 500 -7.87 25.29 -2.55
CA ASP A 500 -8.73 26.46 -2.76
C ASP A 500 -9.90 26.48 -1.78
N THR A 501 -10.57 25.33 -1.59
CA THR A 501 -11.78 25.27 -0.77
C THR A 501 -11.48 25.29 0.74
N LEU A 502 -10.34 24.71 1.17
CA LEU A 502 -9.87 24.84 2.54
C LEU A 502 -9.43 26.28 2.85
N HIS A 503 -8.73 26.94 1.91
CA HIS A 503 -8.38 28.35 2.08
C HIS A 503 -9.64 29.21 2.20
N TYR A 504 -10.63 29.03 1.32
CA TYR A 504 -11.89 29.75 1.39
C TYR A 504 -12.60 29.58 2.73
N ILE A 505 -12.78 28.33 3.21
CA ILE A 505 -13.59 28.08 4.40
C ILE A 505 -12.91 28.53 5.70
N GLN A 506 -11.57 28.59 5.73
CA GLN A 506 -10.78 29.10 6.85
C GLN A 506 -10.91 30.61 7.05
N ASN A 507 -11.21 31.36 5.99
CA ASN A 507 -11.39 32.80 6.07
C ASN A 507 -12.62 33.15 6.93
N ASP A 508 -12.47 34.18 7.79
CA ASP A 508 -13.61 34.79 8.49
C ASP A 508 -14.73 35.08 7.48
N PRO A 509 -16.00 34.75 7.78
CA PRO A 509 -17.11 34.96 6.87
C PRO A 509 -17.19 36.35 6.22
N VAL A 510 -16.74 37.41 6.91
CA VAL A 510 -16.74 38.77 6.34
C VAL A 510 -15.73 38.97 5.20
N HIS A 511 -14.70 38.12 5.13
CA HIS A 511 -13.65 38.20 4.11
C HIS A 511 -13.92 37.28 2.91
N ARG A 512 -14.85 36.32 3.01
CA ARG A 512 -15.17 35.35 1.94
C ARG A 512 -15.60 35.97 0.62
N ALA A 513 -16.17 37.18 0.65
CA ALA A 513 -16.46 37.97 -0.56
C ALA A 513 -15.21 38.22 -1.44
N HIS A 514 -14.02 38.33 -0.84
CA HIS A 514 -12.76 38.56 -1.57
C HIS A 514 -12.15 37.28 -2.17
N HIS A 515 -12.66 36.12 -1.75
CA HIS A 515 -12.16 34.79 -2.09
C HIS A 515 -13.23 33.94 -2.80
N HIS A 516 -14.35 34.54 -3.20
CA HIS A 516 -15.52 33.82 -3.72
C HIS A 516 -15.20 32.90 -4.91
N ASN A 517 -14.23 33.28 -5.73
CA ASN A 517 -13.79 32.51 -6.89
C ASN A 517 -13.11 31.17 -6.52
N GLU A 518 -12.52 31.04 -5.33
CA GLU A 518 -11.82 29.82 -4.88
C GLU A 518 -12.77 28.60 -4.87
N MET A 519 -14.03 28.79 -4.47
CA MET A 519 -15.04 27.73 -4.48
C MET A 519 -15.53 27.35 -5.89
N SER A 520 -15.39 28.25 -6.87
CA SER A 520 -15.83 28.02 -8.25
C SER A 520 -14.72 27.57 -9.20
N PHE A 521 -13.45 27.87 -8.88
CA PHE A 521 -12.33 27.71 -9.80
C PHE A 521 -12.07 26.25 -10.17
N GLY A 522 -12.20 25.34 -9.19
CA GLY A 522 -12.03 23.90 -9.41
C GLY A 522 -12.89 23.32 -10.54
N LEU A 523 -14.08 23.90 -10.78
CA LEU A 523 -15.01 23.44 -11.82
C LEU A 523 -14.59 23.80 -13.25
N ILE A 524 -13.65 24.73 -13.42
CA ILE A 524 -13.09 25.05 -14.75
C ILE A 524 -12.37 23.84 -15.33
N TYR A 525 -11.72 23.04 -14.49
CA TYR A 525 -10.97 21.86 -14.90
C TYR A 525 -11.49 20.54 -14.31
N ALA A 526 -12.58 20.54 -13.54
CA ALA A 526 -13.13 19.33 -12.88
C ALA A 526 -13.47 18.16 -13.82
N TYR A 527 -13.53 18.40 -15.13
CA TYR A 527 -13.83 17.39 -16.15
C TYR A 527 -12.61 17.00 -17.00
N SER A 528 -11.41 17.52 -16.69
CA SER A 528 -10.18 17.12 -17.39
C SER A 528 -9.66 15.75 -16.93
N GLU A 529 -10.02 15.35 -15.71
CA GLU A 529 -9.62 14.12 -15.06
C GLU A 529 -10.82 13.55 -14.29
N HIS A 530 -10.76 12.26 -13.96
CA HIS A 530 -11.66 11.66 -12.98
C HIS A 530 -11.15 11.99 -11.57
N PHE A 531 -11.75 12.99 -10.94
CA PHE A 531 -11.28 13.47 -9.64
C PHE A 531 -11.92 12.76 -8.44
N ILE A 532 -11.09 12.47 -7.44
CA ILE A 532 -11.47 12.34 -6.04
C ILE A 532 -11.22 13.70 -5.37
N LEU A 533 -12.13 14.14 -4.50
CA LEU A 533 -12.02 15.34 -3.67
C LEU A 533 -11.46 14.89 -2.30
N PRO A 534 -10.17 15.09 -2.01
CA PRO A 534 -9.56 14.57 -0.80
C PRO A 534 -9.56 15.60 0.33
N ILE A 535 -9.94 15.17 1.53
CA ILE A 535 -9.54 15.79 2.79
C ILE A 535 -8.80 14.69 3.56
N SER A 536 -7.50 14.58 3.28
CA SER A 536 -6.67 13.46 3.72
C SER A 536 -5.95 13.73 5.03
N HIS A 537 -5.23 12.71 5.52
CA HIS A 537 -4.40 12.77 6.71
C HIS A 537 -3.39 13.93 6.71
N ASP A 538 -2.79 14.24 5.55
CA ASP A 538 -1.82 15.33 5.38
C ASP A 538 -2.38 16.71 5.69
N GLU A 539 -3.69 16.89 5.64
CA GLU A 539 -4.32 18.19 5.85
C GLU A 539 -4.65 18.48 7.30
N VAL A 540 -4.46 17.52 8.22
CA VAL A 540 -4.83 17.65 9.64
C VAL A 540 -3.67 17.38 10.60
N VAL A 541 -2.46 17.72 10.17
CA VAL A 541 -1.17 17.49 10.86
C VAL A 541 -0.20 18.67 10.68
N HIS A 542 0.97 18.59 11.31
CA HIS A 542 2.11 19.50 11.11
C HIS A 542 1.78 20.99 11.31
N GLY A 543 0.89 21.31 12.25
CA GLY A 543 0.48 22.69 12.52
C GLY A 543 -0.56 23.24 11.54
N LYS A 544 -1.11 22.41 10.64
CA LYS A 544 -2.20 22.80 9.73
C LYS A 544 -3.55 22.87 10.43
N HIS A 545 -3.65 22.49 11.70
CA HIS A 545 -4.89 22.32 12.48
C HIS A 545 -5.77 21.15 12.02
N SER A 546 -6.60 20.64 12.92
CA SER A 546 -7.69 19.71 12.57
C SER A 546 -8.74 20.39 11.69
N LEU A 547 -9.57 19.60 10.99
CA LEU A 547 -10.57 20.17 10.09
C LEU A 547 -11.55 21.11 10.79
N ILE A 548 -12.00 20.79 12.01
CA ILE A 548 -12.89 21.69 12.77
C ILE A 548 -12.15 22.94 13.25
N ASP A 549 -10.87 22.82 13.60
CA ASP A 549 -10.13 23.94 14.18
C ASP A 549 -9.71 24.97 13.13
N LYS A 550 -9.59 24.54 11.86
CA LYS A 550 -9.53 25.43 10.68
C LYS A 550 -10.74 26.36 10.55
N MET A 551 -11.91 25.99 11.09
CA MET A 551 -13.12 26.78 10.91
C MET A 551 -13.09 28.06 11.79
N PRO A 552 -13.54 29.22 11.26
CA PRO A 552 -13.55 30.47 12.01
C PRO A 552 -14.80 30.60 12.89
N GLY A 553 -14.75 31.56 13.81
CA GLY A 553 -15.88 31.96 14.65
C GLY A 553 -15.93 31.26 16.01
N ASP A 554 -17.05 31.42 16.70
CA ASP A 554 -17.30 30.73 17.97
C ASP A 554 -17.53 29.22 17.77
N ARG A 555 -17.67 28.48 18.88
CA ARG A 555 -17.86 27.02 18.85
C ARG A 555 -19.03 26.60 17.95
N TRP A 556 -20.17 27.29 17.99
CA TRP A 556 -21.32 26.95 17.17
C TRP A 556 -21.02 27.20 15.68
N GLN A 557 -20.40 28.34 15.37
CA GLN A 557 -20.00 28.70 14.01
C GLN A 557 -18.94 27.75 13.44
N LYS A 558 -17.99 27.24 14.25
CA LYS A 558 -17.03 26.23 13.82
C LYS A 558 -17.72 24.95 13.34
N PHE A 559 -18.67 24.44 14.13
CA PHE A 559 -19.48 23.27 13.74
C PHE A 559 -20.37 23.56 12.53
N ALA A 560 -20.99 24.73 12.45
CA ALA A 560 -21.81 25.10 11.30
C ALA A 560 -20.98 25.17 10.00
N ASN A 561 -19.81 25.80 10.04
CA ASN A 561 -18.85 25.80 8.93
C ASN A 561 -18.42 24.39 8.52
N LEU A 562 -18.09 23.53 9.49
CA LEU A 562 -17.72 22.14 9.21
C LEU A 562 -18.84 21.39 8.49
N ARG A 563 -20.08 21.49 8.99
CA ARG A 563 -21.26 20.87 8.36
C ARG A 563 -21.53 21.41 6.96
N ALA A 564 -21.44 22.73 6.78
CA ALA A 564 -21.60 23.36 5.48
C ALA A 564 -20.52 22.90 4.49
N TYR A 565 -19.27 22.84 4.93
CA TYR A 565 -18.14 22.41 4.10
C TYR A 565 -18.26 20.95 3.67
N LEU A 566 -18.57 20.04 4.60
CA LEU A 566 -18.78 18.62 4.28
C LEU A 566 -19.98 18.42 3.35
N THR A 567 -21.08 19.16 3.56
CA THR A 567 -22.24 19.10 2.65
C THR A 567 -21.88 19.61 1.25
N PHE A 568 -21.13 20.71 1.16
CA PHE A 568 -20.58 21.22 -0.10
C PHE A 568 -19.72 20.16 -0.80
N MET A 569 -18.76 19.56 -0.09
CA MET A 569 -17.89 18.51 -0.62
C MET A 569 -18.69 17.32 -1.19
N TRP A 570 -19.71 16.83 -0.48
CA TRP A 570 -20.53 15.70 -0.93
C TRP A 570 -21.39 16.02 -2.17
N THR A 571 -21.79 17.29 -2.32
CA THR A 571 -22.68 17.75 -3.38
C THR A 571 -21.96 18.39 -4.57
N HIS A 572 -20.67 18.67 -4.44
CA HIS A 572 -19.77 19.06 -5.52
C HIS A 572 -19.44 17.87 -6.45
N PRO A 573 -19.23 18.05 -7.76
CA PRO A 573 -18.75 16.98 -8.65
C PRO A 573 -17.40 16.40 -8.22
N GLY A 574 -17.28 15.07 -8.28
CA GLY A 574 -16.07 14.30 -7.94
C GLY A 574 -16.32 13.26 -6.85
N LYS A 575 -15.50 12.22 -6.76
CA LYS A 575 -15.61 11.18 -5.71
C LYS A 575 -15.12 11.71 -4.36
N LYS A 576 -15.41 11.04 -3.24
CA LYS A 576 -15.19 11.60 -1.88
C LYS A 576 -14.11 10.82 -1.12
N LEU A 577 -13.22 11.54 -0.43
CA LEU A 577 -12.31 10.94 0.55
C LEU A 577 -12.23 11.83 1.79
N LEU A 578 -12.45 11.24 2.97
CA LEU A 578 -12.39 11.92 4.25
C LEU A 578 -11.56 11.11 5.25
N PHE A 579 -10.56 11.76 5.85
CA PHE A 579 -9.72 11.13 6.86
C PHE A 579 -10.41 11.00 8.21
N MET A 580 -10.10 9.91 8.90
CA MET A 580 -10.58 9.61 10.25
C MET A 580 -10.37 10.76 11.24
N GLY A 581 -11.36 11.00 12.10
CA GLY A 581 -11.41 12.14 13.01
C GLY A 581 -12.17 13.34 12.44
N CYS A 582 -12.17 13.54 11.13
CA CYS A 582 -12.90 14.63 10.49
C CYS A 582 -14.42 14.44 10.53
N GLU A 583 -14.89 13.19 10.49
CA GLU A 583 -16.31 12.83 10.43
C GLU A 583 -17.10 13.16 11.69
N PHE A 584 -16.42 13.34 12.83
CA PHE A 584 -17.05 13.78 14.08
C PHE A 584 -16.46 15.09 14.60
N GLY A 585 -15.60 15.77 13.82
CA GLY A 585 -15.01 17.05 14.17
C GLY A 585 -14.04 16.96 15.36
N GLN A 586 -13.04 16.09 15.28
CA GLN A 586 -11.95 16.05 16.26
C GLN A 586 -11.22 17.39 16.37
N TRP A 587 -10.97 17.87 17.58
CA TRP A 587 -10.30 19.15 17.83
C TRP A 587 -8.78 19.10 17.60
N ARG A 588 -8.13 18.05 18.10
CA ARG A 588 -6.68 17.91 17.99
C ARG A 588 -6.29 17.50 16.58
N GLU A 589 -5.15 17.97 16.12
CA GLU A 589 -4.48 17.39 14.96
C GLU A 589 -4.34 15.87 15.14
N TRP A 590 -4.32 15.16 14.03
CA TRP A 590 -4.05 13.73 14.08
C TRP A 590 -2.64 13.50 14.66
N ASN A 591 -2.56 12.54 15.57
CA ASN A 591 -1.30 12.09 16.13
C ASN A 591 -1.25 10.57 16.02
N HIS A 592 -0.28 10.06 15.26
CA HIS A 592 -0.08 8.63 15.05
C HIS A 592 0.27 7.84 16.32
N ASP A 593 0.73 8.50 17.39
CA ASP A 593 1.07 7.88 18.68
C ASP A 593 -0.14 7.73 19.63
N HIS A 594 -1.31 8.29 19.28
CA HIS A 594 -2.52 8.19 20.10
C HIS A 594 -3.73 7.74 19.28
N GLN A 595 -4.73 7.15 19.94
CA GLN A 595 -6.04 6.96 19.29
C GLN A 595 -6.73 8.31 19.05
N LEU A 596 -7.72 8.29 18.16
CA LEU A 596 -8.66 9.39 17.98
C LEU A 596 -9.42 9.73 19.28
N ASP A 597 -9.93 10.97 19.34
CA ASP A 597 -10.64 11.54 20.48
C ASP A 597 -12.09 11.02 20.61
N TRP A 598 -12.26 9.71 20.71
CA TRP A 598 -13.57 9.03 20.76
C TRP A 598 -14.50 9.54 21.87
N TYR A 599 -13.94 10.08 22.96
CA TYR A 599 -14.74 10.68 24.05
C TYR A 599 -15.56 11.88 23.57
N LEU A 600 -15.22 12.53 22.45
CA LEU A 600 -15.96 13.66 21.89
C LEU A 600 -17.37 13.27 21.45
N LEU A 601 -17.59 12.00 21.09
CA LEU A 601 -18.91 11.48 20.75
C LEU A 601 -19.87 11.41 21.95
N GLN A 602 -19.49 11.84 23.16
CA GLN A 602 -20.45 12.05 24.25
C GLN A 602 -21.21 13.39 24.12
N TYR A 603 -20.72 14.32 23.30
CA TYR A 603 -21.31 15.65 23.10
C TYR A 603 -22.15 15.72 21.82
N SER A 604 -23.23 16.49 21.86
CA SER A 604 -24.24 16.57 20.80
C SER A 604 -23.70 17.06 19.46
N GLU A 605 -22.79 18.03 19.45
CA GLU A 605 -22.30 18.68 18.24
C GLU A 605 -21.44 17.72 17.40
N HIS A 606 -20.59 16.94 18.07
CA HIS A 606 -19.75 15.91 17.43
C HIS A 606 -20.61 14.78 16.86
N LYS A 607 -21.61 14.29 17.63
CA LYS A 607 -22.62 13.34 17.11
C LYS A 607 -23.39 13.93 15.93
N GLY A 608 -23.69 15.23 15.96
CA GLY A 608 -24.40 15.93 14.90
C GLY A 608 -23.62 15.94 13.58
N VAL A 609 -22.31 16.17 13.63
CA VAL A 609 -21.43 16.06 12.43
C VAL A 609 -21.38 14.62 11.94
N GLN A 610 -21.21 13.65 12.84
CA GLN A 610 -21.16 12.24 12.48
C GLN A 610 -22.45 11.76 11.81
N GLN A 611 -23.60 12.17 12.35
CA GLN A 611 -24.91 11.90 11.77
C GLN A 611 -25.07 12.56 10.40
N LEU A 612 -24.60 13.81 10.24
CA LEU A 612 -24.59 14.48 8.94
C LEU A 612 -23.78 13.69 7.90
N VAL A 613 -22.58 13.22 8.24
CA VAL A 613 -21.76 12.42 7.32
C VAL A 613 -22.47 11.11 6.94
N SER A 614 -23.10 10.43 7.89
CA SER A 614 -23.92 9.24 7.62
C SER A 614 -25.06 9.54 6.63
N ASP A 615 -25.81 10.62 6.85
CA ASP A 615 -26.91 11.03 5.98
C ASP A 615 -26.42 11.51 4.60
N LEU A 616 -25.29 12.20 4.52
CA LEU A 616 -24.64 12.59 3.26
C LEU A 616 -24.21 11.37 2.45
N ASN A 617 -23.59 10.38 3.09
CA ASN A 617 -23.21 9.12 2.43
C ASN A 617 -24.44 8.34 1.93
N ARG A 618 -25.52 8.29 2.73
CA ARG A 618 -26.79 7.68 2.32
C ARG A 618 -27.38 8.38 1.10
N LEU A 619 -27.47 9.71 1.11
CA LEU A 619 -27.96 10.48 -0.04
C LEU A 619 -27.07 10.30 -1.27
N TYR A 620 -25.75 10.36 -1.11
CA TYR A 620 -24.79 10.16 -2.19
C TYR A 620 -24.96 8.81 -2.88
N ARG A 621 -25.24 7.75 -2.12
CA ARG A 621 -25.50 6.41 -2.67
C ARG A 621 -26.89 6.26 -3.30
N GLN A 622 -27.90 6.93 -2.76
CA GLN A 622 -29.30 6.77 -3.19
C GLN A 622 -29.68 7.67 -4.36
N LEU A 623 -29.03 8.82 -4.52
CA LEU A 623 -29.40 9.84 -5.50
C LEU A 623 -28.39 9.85 -6.67
N PRO A 624 -28.79 9.35 -7.86
CA PRO A 624 -27.87 9.22 -8.99
C PRO A 624 -27.25 10.55 -9.46
N ALA A 625 -27.99 11.65 -9.30
CA ALA A 625 -27.51 13.01 -9.62
C ALA A 625 -26.21 13.40 -8.89
N LEU A 626 -25.93 12.80 -7.73
CA LEU A 626 -24.73 13.12 -6.96
C LEU A 626 -23.48 12.37 -7.44
N HIS A 627 -23.60 11.29 -8.23
CA HIS A 627 -22.46 10.44 -8.54
C HIS A 627 -22.36 9.91 -9.98
N GLU A 628 -23.46 9.77 -10.73
CA GLU A 628 -23.43 9.16 -12.07
C GLU A 628 -22.63 9.97 -13.09
N GLN A 629 -22.68 11.30 -12.96
CA GLN A 629 -22.12 12.25 -13.93
C GLN A 629 -21.05 13.15 -13.31
N ASP A 630 -20.37 12.71 -12.24
CA ASP A 630 -19.29 13.47 -11.58
C ASP A 630 -18.19 13.93 -12.56
N CYS A 631 -17.93 13.12 -13.57
CA CYS A 631 -16.86 13.33 -14.55
C CYS A 631 -17.34 14.00 -15.85
N LEU A 632 -18.60 14.46 -15.91
CA LEU A 632 -19.22 14.97 -17.12
C LEU A 632 -19.80 16.37 -16.90
N PRO A 633 -19.56 17.36 -17.79
CA PRO A 633 -20.05 18.73 -17.61
C PRO A 633 -21.57 18.82 -17.43
N GLN A 634 -22.35 17.97 -18.10
CA GLN A 634 -23.80 17.96 -18.00
C GLN A 634 -24.34 17.52 -16.61
N GLY A 635 -23.49 16.94 -15.75
CA GLY A 635 -23.87 16.56 -14.38
C GLY A 635 -23.99 17.74 -13.42
N PHE A 636 -23.64 18.95 -13.85
CA PHE A 636 -23.58 20.15 -13.02
C PHE A 636 -24.02 21.39 -13.79
N GLN A 637 -24.73 22.30 -13.12
CA GLN A 637 -25.09 23.60 -13.68
C GLN A 637 -25.11 24.68 -12.60
N TRP A 638 -24.30 25.73 -12.76
CA TRP A 638 -24.39 26.92 -11.91
C TRP A 638 -25.73 27.64 -12.11
N LEU A 639 -26.34 28.06 -11.00
CA LEU A 639 -27.43 29.02 -10.96
C LEU A 639 -26.95 30.35 -10.37
N ILE A 640 -26.15 30.27 -9.31
CA ILE A 640 -25.49 31.39 -8.63
C ILE A 640 -24.06 30.97 -8.34
N GLY A 641 -23.11 31.63 -8.98
CA GLY A 641 -21.67 31.48 -8.72
C GLY A 641 -20.95 32.82 -8.54
N ASP A 642 -21.71 33.92 -8.50
CA ASP A 642 -21.24 35.30 -8.55
C ASP A 642 -21.80 36.19 -7.42
N ASP A 643 -22.61 35.64 -6.49
CA ASP A 643 -23.10 36.38 -5.30
C ASP A 643 -22.04 36.41 -4.18
N ALA A 644 -20.90 37.01 -4.50
CA ALA A 644 -19.80 37.22 -3.57
C ALA A 644 -20.22 38.05 -2.35
N HIS A 645 -21.11 39.03 -2.55
CA HIS A 645 -21.58 39.92 -1.48
C HIS A 645 -22.25 39.16 -0.34
N ASN A 646 -23.07 38.16 -0.68
CA ASN A 646 -23.72 37.32 0.34
C ASN A 646 -22.97 36.01 0.62
N SER A 647 -21.93 35.70 -0.18
CA SER A 647 -21.25 34.39 -0.19
C SER A 647 -22.23 33.23 -0.31
N VAL A 648 -23.18 33.40 -1.24
CA VAL A 648 -24.20 32.40 -1.58
C VAL A 648 -23.82 31.74 -2.90
N PHE A 649 -23.93 30.42 -2.93
CA PHE A 649 -23.76 29.60 -4.13
C PHE A 649 -25.00 28.76 -4.34
N ALA A 650 -25.41 28.57 -5.59
CA ALA A 650 -26.50 27.67 -5.94
C ALA A 650 -26.23 26.96 -7.26
N TRP A 651 -26.47 25.66 -7.29
CA TRP A 651 -26.25 24.84 -8.49
C TRP A 651 -27.22 23.68 -8.56
N LEU A 652 -27.35 23.12 -9.76
CA LEU A 652 -28.05 21.88 -10.01
C LEU A 652 -27.04 20.74 -10.20
N ARG A 653 -27.34 19.58 -9.64
CA ARG A 653 -26.71 18.29 -9.95
C ARG A 653 -27.70 17.46 -10.75
N TRP A 654 -27.26 16.84 -11.85
CA TRP A 654 -28.15 16.11 -12.77
C TRP A 654 -27.81 14.63 -12.85
N SER A 655 -28.83 13.77 -12.72
CA SER A 655 -28.70 12.35 -13.08
C SER A 655 -28.62 12.16 -14.59
N SER A 656 -28.18 10.99 -15.04
CA SER A 656 -28.17 10.63 -16.46
C SER A 656 -29.59 10.60 -17.08
N THR A 657 -30.62 10.43 -16.24
CA THR A 657 -32.04 10.44 -16.62
C THR A 657 -32.69 11.82 -16.61
N GLY A 658 -31.95 12.89 -16.25
CA GLY A 658 -32.46 14.25 -16.22
C GLY A 658 -33.21 14.63 -14.94
N GLU A 659 -32.97 13.93 -13.83
CA GLU A 659 -33.49 14.29 -12.50
C GLU A 659 -32.50 15.23 -11.78
N PRO A 660 -32.91 16.46 -11.44
CA PRO A 660 -32.03 17.41 -10.78
C PRO A 660 -32.13 17.33 -9.25
N LEU A 661 -31.03 17.70 -8.60
CA LEU A 661 -31.01 18.19 -7.22
C LEU A 661 -30.56 19.65 -7.23
N LEU A 662 -31.28 20.51 -6.52
CA LEU A 662 -30.85 21.87 -6.25
C LEU A 662 -30.03 21.88 -4.96
N VAL A 663 -28.84 22.48 -5.02
CA VAL A 663 -28.00 22.69 -3.86
C VAL A 663 -27.82 24.18 -3.66
N VAL A 664 -27.97 24.64 -2.43
CA VAL A 664 -27.85 26.06 -2.08
C VAL A 664 -27.01 26.19 -0.82
N ALA A 665 -25.89 26.89 -0.92
CA ALA A 665 -24.96 27.11 0.19
C ALA A 665 -24.95 28.58 0.59
N ASN A 666 -25.11 28.86 1.89
CA ASN A 666 -24.86 30.17 2.50
C ASN A 666 -23.64 30.05 3.41
N PHE A 667 -22.51 30.64 2.98
CA PHE A 667 -21.27 30.61 3.75
C PHE A 667 -21.09 31.85 4.63
N THR A 668 -22.17 32.48 5.09
CA THR A 668 -22.12 33.51 6.14
C THR A 668 -23.03 33.16 7.31
N PRO A 669 -22.75 33.64 8.54
CA PRO A 669 -23.62 33.41 9.70
C PRO A 669 -24.91 34.24 9.65
N VAL A 670 -25.15 34.99 8.58
CA VAL A 670 -26.37 35.79 8.40
C VAL A 670 -27.41 34.94 7.67
N PRO A 671 -28.54 34.58 8.31
CA PRO A 671 -29.63 33.88 7.62
C PRO A 671 -30.25 34.79 6.55
N ARG A 672 -30.78 34.20 5.48
CA ARG A 672 -31.41 34.94 4.38
C ARG A 672 -32.85 34.46 4.20
N GLU A 673 -33.81 35.31 4.53
CA GLU A 673 -35.24 34.99 4.40
C GLU A 673 -35.74 35.28 2.98
N GLY A 674 -36.56 34.37 2.43
CA GLY A 674 -37.17 34.55 1.10
C GLY A 674 -36.17 34.77 -0.04
N TYR A 675 -34.94 34.25 0.09
CA TYR A 675 -33.90 34.36 -0.92
C TYR A 675 -34.33 33.61 -2.19
N ARG A 676 -34.40 34.33 -3.31
CA ARG A 676 -34.99 33.80 -4.54
C ARG A 676 -33.97 33.04 -5.37
N ILE A 677 -34.32 31.83 -5.82
CA ILE A 677 -33.43 30.98 -6.65
C ILE A 677 -34.21 30.41 -7.82
N GLY A 678 -33.64 30.49 -9.02
CA GLY A 678 -34.27 29.96 -10.23
C GLY A 678 -34.24 28.44 -10.29
N VAL A 679 -35.33 27.81 -10.72
CA VAL A 679 -35.42 26.35 -10.91
C VAL A 679 -36.07 25.99 -12.25
N PRO A 680 -35.61 24.90 -12.90
CA PRO A 680 -36.00 24.60 -14.29
C PRO A 680 -37.44 24.12 -14.42
N PHE A 681 -37.96 23.43 -13.40
CA PHE A 681 -39.29 22.84 -13.37
C PHE A 681 -39.67 22.40 -11.94
N GLY A 682 -40.83 21.76 -11.80
CA GLY A 682 -41.31 21.16 -10.56
C GLY A 682 -42.13 22.13 -9.73
N GLU A 683 -43.40 21.81 -9.52
CA GLU A 683 -44.35 22.65 -8.77
C GLU A 683 -44.01 22.74 -7.28
N ARG A 684 -43.31 21.73 -6.76
CA ARG A 684 -42.90 21.61 -5.35
C ARG A 684 -41.52 20.97 -5.26
N TRP A 685 -40.71 21.47 -4.35
CA TRP A 685 -39.35 21.00 -4.08
C TRP A 685 -39.22 20.61 -2.62
N GLU A 686 -38.85 19.36 -2.36
CA GLU A 686 -38.66 18.79 -1.02
C GLU A 686 -37.25 19.08 -0.51
N GLU A 687 -37.14 19.51 0.75
CA GLU A 687 -35.87 19.69 1.45
C GLU A 687 -35.37 18.32 1.94
N LEU A 688 -34.46 17.72 1.17
CA LEU A 688 -33.90 16.41 1.49
C LEU A 688 -32.86 16.47 2.61
N LEU A 689 -32.08 17.55 2.64
CA LEU A 689 -31.08 17.80 3.66
C LEU A 689 -30.95 19.29 3.92
N ASN A 690 -30.80 19.62 5.19
CA ASN A 690 -30.46 20.94 5.68
C ASN A 690 -29.36 20.78 6.73
N SER A 691 -28.15 21.25 6.42
CA SER A 691 -27.00 21.08 7.30
C SER A 691 -27.11 21.90 8.60
N ASP A 692 -28.12 22.77 8.73
CA ASP A 692 -28.45 23.51 9.95
C ASP A 692 -29.61 22.88 10.76
N ALA A 693 -30.11 21.71 10.37
CA ALA A 693 -31.14 21.01 11.13
C ALA A 693 -30.72 20.76 12.58
N GLN A 694 -31.68 20.79 13.50
CA GLN A 694 -31.44 20.58 14.93
C GLN A 694 -30.78 19.23 15.23
N MET A 695 -31.09 18.18 14.46
CA MET A 695 -30.49 16.85 14.61
C MET A 695 -28.97 16.84 14.36
N TYR A 696 -28.45 17.83 13.61
CA TYR A 696 -27.02 18.04 13.40
C TYR A 696 -26.44 19.11 14.33
N ALA A 697 -27.18 19.51 15.37
CA ALA A 697 -26.86 20.62 16.28
C ALA A 697 -26.77 22.00 15.59
N GLY A 698 -27.59 22.24 14.56
CA GLY A 698 -27.77 23.56 13.97
C GLY A 698 -28.89 24.38 14.63
N SER A 699 -29.13 25.59 14.10
CA SER A 699 -30.15 26.52 14.60
C SER A 699 -31.57 26.18 14.13
N ASN A 700 -31.70 25.22 13.22
CA ASN A 700 -32.94 24.70 12.66
C ASN A 700 -33.71 25.72 11.79
N VAL A 701 -33.00 26.70 11.20
CA VAL A 701 -33.55 27.57 10.17
C VAL A 701 -33.67 26.75 8.87
N GLY A 702 -34.81 26.83 8.19
CA GLY A 702 -35.04 26.05 6.97
C GLY A 702 -36.42 26.30 6.39
N ASN A 703 -36.89 25.37 5.55
CA ASN A 703 -38.07 25.59 4.71
C ASN A 703 -39.26 24.69 5.08
N LEU A 704 -39.30 24.16 6.31
CA LEU A 704 -40.39 23.33 6.82
C LEU A 704 -40.71 22.11 5.93
N GLY A 705 -39.69 21.56 5.28
CA GLY A 705 -39.73 20.29 4.54
C GLY A 705 -39.98 20.41 3.03
N ALA A 706 -40.63 21.47 2.54
CA ALA A 706 -40.79 21.68 1.09
C ALA A 706 -41.21 23.12 0.74
N VAL A 707 -40.88 23.56 -0.47
CA VAL A 707 -41.25 24.89 -1.01
C VAL A 707 -41.92 24.72 -2.37
N ALA A 708 -43.00 25.47 -2.61
CA ALA A 708 -43.65 25.52 -3.92
C ALA A 708 -42.90 26.46 -4.85
N SER A 709 -42.79 26.10 -6.13
CA SER A 709 -42.25 27.01 -7.14
C SER A 709 -43.26 28.10 -7.51
N GLU A 710 -42.77 29.28 -7.80
CA GLU A 710 -43.54 30.40 -8.33
C GLU A 710 -43.19 30.62 -9.80
N ASP A 711 -44.19 31.00 -10.61
CA ASP A 711 -44.01 31.40 -12.02
C ASP A 711 -43.39 32.81 -12.10
N LEU A 712 -42.18 32.91 -11.56
CA LEU A 712 -41.37 34.12 -11.49
C LEU A 712 -39.96 33.74 -11.97
N PRO A 713 -39.60 34.08 -13.22
CA PRO A 713 -38.29 33.76 -13.78
C PRO A 713 -37.14 34.37 -12.97
N SER A 714 -36.09 33.59 -12.75
CA SER A 714 -34.91 34.01 -11.99
C SER A 714 -33.69 33.18 -12.39
N HIS A 715 -32.48 33.73 -12.33
CA HIS A 715 -31.22 33.01 -12.62
C HIS A 715 -31.23 32.21 -13.94
N GLY A 716 -31.87 32.75 -14.99
CA GLY A 716 -31.99 32.09 -16.29
C GLY A 716 -32.95 30.89 -16.34
N GLN A 717 -33.75 30.67 -15.28
CA GLN A 717 -34.74 29.60 -15.18
C GLN A 717 -36.18 30.15 -15.23
N PRO A 718 -37.16 29.35 -15.70
CA PRO A 718 -38.54 29.79 -15.87
C PRO A 718 -39.30 29.98 -14.55
N LEU A 719 -38.98 29.18 -13.53
CA LEU A 719 -39.62 29.23 -12.22
C LEU A 719 -38.60 29.65 -11.15
N SER A 720 -39.09 29.96 -9.94
CA SER A 720 -38.20 30.17 -8.79
C SER A 720 -38.79 29.71 -7.46
N LEU A 721 -37.90 29.49 -6.49
CA LEU A 721 -38.23 29.23 -5.08
C LEU A 721 -37.85 30.45 -4.25
N ALA A 722 -38.67 30.78 -3.24
CA ALA A 722 -38.31 31.71 -2.18
C ALA A 722 -37.85 30.90 -0.95
N LEU A 723 -36.54 30.75 -0.77
CA LEU A 723 -35.96 29.90 0.26
C LEU A 723 -35.50 30.70 1.47
N ASN A 724 -35.70 30.15 2.66
CA ASN A 724 -35.01 30.59 3.87
C ASN A 724 -33.66 29.88 3.94
N LEU A 725 -32.58 30.61 3.68
CA LEU A 725 -31.23 30.07 3.75
C LEU A 725 -30.74 30.09 5.20
N PRO A 726 -30.39 28.93 5.77
CA PRO A 726 -29.82 28.88 7.11
C PRO A 726 -28.48 29.62 7.19
N PRO A 727 -28.09 30.09 8.39
CA PRO A 727 -26.76 30.67 8.62
C PRO A 727 -25.69 29.57 8.57
N LEU A 728 -24.62 29.78 7.80
CA LEU A 728 -23.55 28.79 7.62
C LEU A 728 -24.11 27.39 7.31
N GLY A 729 -25.01 27.31 6.34
CA GLY A 729 -25.74 26.09 6.05
C GLY A 729 -25.92 25.83 4.56
N VAL A 730 -26.12 24.56 4.23
CA VAL A 730 -26.33 24.06 2.88
C VAL A 730 -27.64 23.28 2.84
N LEU A 731 -28.46 23.61 1.84
CA LEU A 731 -29.73 22.94 1.54
C LEU A 731 -29.56 22.06 0.31
N VAL A 732 -30.16 20.87 0.34
CA VAL A 732 -30.30 19.98 -0.81
C VAL A 732 -31.78 19.75 -1.05
N MET A 733 -32.27 20.12 -2.23
CA MET A 733 -33.67 20.07 -2.60
C MET A 733 -33.87 19.16 -3.81
N LYS A 734 -35.01 18.45 -3.87
CA LYS A 734 -35.41 17.63 -5.01
C LYS A 734 -36.82 18.00 -5.47
N PRO A 735 -37.13 18.04 -6.78
CA PRO A 735 -38.51 18.15 -7.25
C PRO A 735 -39.34 16.97 -6.73
N ALA A 736 -40.55 17.26 -6.22
CA ALA A 736 -41.50 16.27 -5.69
C ALA A 736 -42.10 15.39 -6.80
#